data_AF-A0A8B8J738-F1
#
_entry.id   AF-A0A8B8J738-F1
#
_cell.length_a   1.000
_cell.length_b   1.000
_cell.length_c   1.000
_cell.angle_alpha   90.00
_cell.angle_beta   90.00
_cell.angle_gamma   90.00
#
_symmetry.space_group_name_H-M   'P 1'
#
loop_
_entity.id
_entity.type
_entity.pdbx_description
1 polymer ?
#
loop_
_entity_poly.entity_id
_entity_poly.type
_entity_poly.pdbx_seq_one_letter_code
_entity_poly.pdbx_strand_id
1 'polypeptide(L)'
;MIPRMGNSGSDIPMETQMLLMEAREDLGVDKGLHEASNGPTHYILFLPVLDGPFRSSLQGNSSDELEFCIESGDPAVEASQFLEAVFINYGNNPFDLMKESMKILEKHIGTFSVREYKQKPAMLDWFGWCTWDAFYFDVNPRGIEDGLKSLLEGGTPARFLIIDDGWQDTANEFQKEGEPSIEGSQYGARLVSIRENSKFRSSKNVATNGAPNSLKDFVATIKKNFGVKYVYVWHALMGYWGGVHPDAPGTKKYNTKLIYPLQSPGNLAHSRDLTMDCMEKYGVAMIDPNKAYEFYGDLHSYLVSQNVDGVKVDVQNILETLAAGYGGRVSLTHRFQQALEKSISKNFQDNNIICCMGQNTDSVYSSNVSAITRASDDFMPRNLTSQTLHVAAVAFNSIFFGEIVVPDWDMFYSLHNSAEFHAAARAVGGCGVYVSDKPNQHNFELLKKLVLPNGSILRAKYPGRPTRDCLFNDPVMDGKSLLKIWNLNTYTGVLGIFNCQGAGTWPNLNKKQIIPISKPTYLTGHISPSDIEYLEEVAGNGWTGDCAVYSFNSGSLYQLPRNGLLAVSLQVLQSEVFTITPIKNYNQSIQFAPVGLIKMYNSGGAVEVMDFFDGNPTCRLSIKGRGSGPFGAYSNIRPKTCIVNSKNVEFQYDTRDKFLTLTIPLGINSWETEIYF
;
A
#
# COMPACT_ATOMS: atom_id res chain seq x y z
N MET A 1 5.14 10.97 3.70
CA MET A 1 4.63 12.18 3.03
C MET A 1 3.20 12.42 3.47
N ILE A 2 2.85 13.69 3.70
CA ILE A 2 1.53 14.13 4.17
C ILE A 2 0.88 14.95 3.05
N PRO A 3 -0.31 14.59 2.56
CA PRO A 3 -0.97 15.35 1.50
C PRO A 3 -1.43 16.71 2.02
N ARG A 4 -1.29 17.73 1.15
CA ARG A 4 -1.63 19.12 1.43
C ARG A 4 -2.28 19.75 0.21
N MET A 5 -3.24 20.61 0.47
CA MET A 5 -4.04 21.30 -0.55
C MET A 5 -4.05 22.79 -0.18
N GLY A 6 -3.95 23.63 -1.19
CA GLY A 6 -3.87 25.08 -1.04
C GLY A 6 -4.11 25.77 -2.37
N ASN A 7 -4.18 27.09 -2.34
CA ASN A 7 -4.41 27.93 -3.51
C ASN A 7 -3.36 29.04 -3.66
N SER A 8 -2.33 29.01 -2.82
CA SER A 8 -1.24 29.97 -2.78
C SER A 8 0.11 29.22 -2.69
N GLY A 9 1.18 29.83 -3.20
CA GLY A 9 2.54 29.35 -2.97
C GLY A 9 2.87 29.22 -1.48
N SER A 10 2.32 30.09 -0.63
CA SER A 10 2.51 30.04 0.83
C SER A 10 1.91 28.80 1.51
N ASP A 11 0.99 28.09 0.83
CA ASP A 11 0.41 26.85 1.33
C ASP A 11 1.33 25.63 1.10
N ILE A 12 2.39 25.77 0.28
CA ILE A 12 3.30 24.68 -0.06
C ILE A 12 4.21 24.38 1.15
N PRO A 13 4.10 23.19 1.75
CA PRO A 13 4.91 22.84 2.91
C PRO A 13 6.39 22.74 2.58
N MET A 14 7.23 22.91 3.61
CA MET A 14 8.63 22.52 3.55
C MET A 14 8.77 21.04 3.18
N GLU A 15 9.87 20.68 2.51
CA GLU A 15 10.14 19.30 2.05
C GLU A 15 9.10 18.68 1.10
N THR A 16 8.38 19.51 0.34
CA THR A 16 7.42 18.99 -0.64
C THR A 16 8.15 18.25 -1.77
N GLN A 17 7.83 16.97 -1.97
CA GLN A 17 8.47 16.07 -2.93
C GLN A 17 7.66 15.85 -4.21
N MET A 18 6.42 16.34 -4.24
CA MET A 18 5.52 16.33 -5.39
C MET A 18 4.54 17.48 -5.22
N LEU A 19 4.39 18.31 -6.25
CA LEU A 19 3.35 19.32 -6.33
C LEU A 19 2.56 19.11 -7.62
N LEU A 20 1.24 18.93 -7.48
CA LEU A 20 0.31 18.88 -8.60
C LEU A 20 -0.57 20.13 -8.53
N MET A 21 -0.60 20.89 -9.61
CA MET A 21 -1.36 22.13 -9.72
C MET A 21 -2.49 21.96 -10.72
N GLU A 22 -3.70 22.38 -10.34
CA GLU A 22 -4.84 22.52 -11.25
C GLU A 22 -4.85 23.94 -11.84
N ALA A 23 -4.80 24.03 -13.17
CA ALA A 23 -4.91 25.29 -13.91
C ALA A 23 -6.22 25.28 -14.72
N ARG A 24 -7.04 26.31 -14.54
CA ARG A 24 -8.29 26.49 -15.28
C ARG A 24 -8.17 27.75 -16.14
N GLU A 25 -8.56 27.67 -17.40
CA GLU A 25 -8.68 28.87 -18.23
C GLU A 25 -9.82 29.75 -17.71
N ASP A 26 -9.48 30.98 -17.31
CA ASP A 26 -10.46 31.97 -16.90
C ASP A 26 -11.13 32.57 -18.15
N LEU A 27 -12.28 32.02 -18.54
CA LEU A 27 -13.05 32.46 -19.72
C LEU A 27 -13.84 33.77 -19.47
N GLY A 28 -13.44 34.59 -18.48
CA GLY A 28 -13.79 36.01 -18.42
C GLY A 28 -15.28 36.33 -18.42
N VAL A 29 -16.12 35.59 -17.68
CA VAL A 29 -17.52 35.97 -17.47
C VAL A 29 -17.67 36.60 -16.08
N ASP A 30 -18.27 37.80 -16.09
CA ASP A 30 -18.40 38.74 -14.98
C ASP A 30 -18.70 38.13 -13.60
N LYS A 31 -18.07 38.74 -12.60
CA LYS A 31 -18.17 38.41 -11.17
C LYS A 31 -19.63 38.36 -10.69
N GLY A 32 -20.12 37.15 -10.45
CA GLY A 32 -21.34 36.89 -9.69
C GLY A 32 -21.53 35.41 -9.39
N LEU A 33 -21.26 35.00 -8.15
CA LEU A 33 -21.64 33.73 -7.49
C LEU A 33 -21.17 32.42 -8.17
N HIS A 34 -20.07 31.86 -7.65
CA HIS A 34 -19.77 30.42 -7.53
C HIS A 34 -20.41 29.43 -8.52
N GLU A 35 -20.19 29.61 -9.82
CA GLU A 35 -20.27 28.51 -10.79
C GLU A 35 -18.89 28.28 -11.39
N ALA A 36 -18.45 27.02 -11.37
CA ALA A 36 -17.16 26.60 -11.90
C ALA A 36 -17.04 26.99 -13.38
N SER A 37 -15.95 27.66 -13.75
CA SER A 37 -15.63 27.98 -15.14
C SER A 37 -15.68 26.71 -15.99
N ASN A 38 -16.49 26.70 -17.06
CA ASN A 38 -16.60 25.61 -18.05
C ASN A 38 -15.37 25.50 -19.00
N GLY A 39 -14.24 26.12 -18.65
CA GLY A 39 -13.00 26.03 -19.42
C GLY A 39 -12.32 24.65 -19.26
N PRO A 40 -11.44 24.26 -20.19
CA PRO A 40 -10.66 23.04 -20.04
C PRO A 40 -9.79 23.13 -18.78
N THR A 41 -9.80 22.06 -17.98
CA THR A 41 -8.89 21.90 -16.84
C THR A 41 -7.59 21.27 -17.30
N HIS A 42 -6.48 21.94 -16.99
CA HIS A 42 -5.13 21.44 -17.20
C HIS A 42 -4.45 21.18 -15.86
N TYR A 43 -3.50 20.26 -15.86
CA TYR A 43 -2.70 19.93 -14.69
C TYR A 43 -1.23 20.19 -14.99
N ILE A 44 -0.52 20.74 -14.01
CA ILE A 44 0.94 20.94 -14.08
C ILE A 44 1.54 20.18 -12.91
N LEU A 45 2.51 19.33 -13.22
CA LEU A 45 3.21 18.47 -12.27
C LEU A 45 4.63 18.99 -12.08
N PHE A 46 5.01 19.21 -10.82
CA PHE A 46 6.36 19.55 -10.41
C PHE A 46 6.92 18.40 -9.56
N LEU A 47 8.03 17.84 -10.01
CA LEU A 47 8.76 16.77 -9.33
C LEU A 47 10.17 17.25 -9.05
N PRO A 48 10.52 17.56 -7.80
CA PRO A 48 11.91 17.69 -7.41
C PRO A 48 12.69 16.43 -7.74
N VAL A 49 13.89 16.60 -8.30
CA VAL A 49 14.75 15.50 -8.73
C VAL A 49 16.12 15.59 -8.06
N LEU A 50 16.99 14.62 -8.38
CA LEU A 50 18.34 14.53 -7.88
C LEU A 50 19.30 15.15 -8.89
N ASP A 51 20.21 16.01 -8.43
CA ASP A 51 21.28 16.60 -9.23
C ASP A 51 22.62 16.14 -8.64
N GLY A 52 23.15 15.04 -9.19
CA GLY A 52 24.34 14.39 -8.65
C GLY A 52 24.16 13.98 -7.17
N PRO A 53 24.99 14.47 -6.23
CA PRO A 53 24.88 14.14 -4.81
C PRO A 53 23.81 14.96 -4.06
N PHE A 54 23.11 15.88 -4.75
CA PHE A 54 22.14 16.78 -4.15
C PHE A 54 20.72 16.33 -4.43
N ARG A 55 19.84 16.52 -3.43
CA ARG A 55 18.40 16.29 -3.57
C ARG A 55 17.66 17.61 -3.43
N SER A 56 16.67 17.80 -4.30
CA SER A 56 15.79 18.96 -4.28
C SER A 56 14.47 18.68 -3.54
N SER A 57 13.90 19.71 -2.91
CA SER A 57 12.50 19.79 -2.45
C SER A 57 11.91 21.16 -2.81
N LEU A 58 10.58 21.24 -2.76
CA LEU A 58 9.83 22.49 -2.86
C LEU A 58 9.39 22.97 -1.49
N GLN A 59 9.24 24.28 -1.36
CA GLN A 59 8.55 24.90 -0.24
C GLN A 59 7.96 26.26 -0.63
N GLY A 60 6.96 26.72 0.11
CA GLY A 60 6.41 28.06 0.02
C GLY A 60 7.04 29.00 1.04
N ASN A 61 6.90 30.31 0.80
CA ASN A 61 7.27 31.34 1.77
C ASN A 61 6.11 32.32 2.04
N SER A 62 6.30 33.23 3.00
CA SER A 62 5.29 34.22 3.40
C SER A 62 4.98 35.28 2.33
N SER A 63 5.82 35.36 1.29
CA SER A 63 5.64 36.26 0.14
C SER A 63 4.88 35.60 -1.01
N ASP A 64 4.36 34.39 -0.79
CA ASP A 64 3.65 33.59 -1.79
C ASP A 64 4.54 33.09 -2.94
N GLU A 65 5.84 32.95 -2.68
CA GLU A 65 6.80 32.47 -3.67
C GLU A 65 7.08 30.98 -3.49
N LEU A 66 7.36 30.29 -4.60
CA LEU A 66 7.85 28.92 -4.63
C LEU A 66 9.38 28.93 -4.52
N GLU A 67 9.91 28.25 -3.51
CA GLU A 67 11.34 28.10 -3.28
C GLU A 67 11.80 26.67 -3.57
N PHE A 68 13.02 26.55 -4.11
CA PHE A 68 13.72 25.28 -4.27
C PHE A 68 14.75 25.14 -3.15
N CYS A 69 14.62 24.08 -2.34
CA CYS A 69 15.62 23.72 -1.35
C CYS A 69 16.47 22.57 -1.89
N ILE A 70 17.79 22.73 -1.90
CA ILE A 70 18.73 21.75 -2.48
C ILE A 70 19.79 21.41 -1.44
N GLU A 71 19.87 20.13 -1.06
CA GLU A 71 20.73 19.67 0.03
C GLU A 71 21.56 18.45 -0.39
N SER A 72 22.85 18.44 -0.04
CA SER A 72 23.70 17.25 -0.13
C SER A 72 23.63 16.39 1.13
N GLY A 73 23.27 16.94 2.29
CA GLY A 73 23.37 16.25 3.58
C GLY A 73 24.82 15.97 4.02
N ASP A 74 25.82 16.55 3.36
CA ASP A 74 27.23 16.41 3.70
C ASP A 74 27.92 17.79 3.61
N PRO A 75 28.38 18.38 4.73
CA PRO A 75 29.05 19.68 4.72
C PRO A 75 30.29 19.76 3.84
N ALA A 76 30.89 18.63 3.47
CA ALA A 76 32.03 18.60 2.56
C ALA A 76 31.64 18.58 1.07
N VAL A 77 30.34 18.44 0.76
CA VAL A 77 29.80 18.36 -0.59
C VAL A 77 29.00 19.62 -0.88
N GLU A 78 29.67 20.59 -1.50
CA GLU A 78 29.14 21.91 -1.82
C GLU A 78 29.10 22.14 -3.34
N ALA A 79 28.11 22.90 -3.80
CA ALA A 79 28.00 23.34 -5.19
C ALA A 79 27.37 24.74 -5.23
N SER A 80 27.64 25.49 -6.30
CA SER A 80 27.10 26.84 -6.53
C SER A 80 26.15 26.92 -7.73
N GLN A 81 25.98 25.80 -8.46
CA GLN A 81 25.14 25.70 -9.65
C GLN A 81 24.43 24.35 -9.64
N PHE A 82 23.14 24.37 -9.99
CA PHE A 82 22.28 23.20 -10.08
C PHE A 82 21.50 23.29 -11.39
N LEU A 83 21.56 22.24 -12.19
CA LEU A 83 20.97 22.19 -13.53
C LEU A 83 19.69 21.36 -13.55
N GLU A 84 19.52 20.46 -12.58
CA GLU A 84 18.46 19.47 -12.54
C GLU A 84 17.72 19.51 -11.20
N ALA A 85 17.20 20.68 -10.82
CA ALA A 85 16.49 20.82 -9.55
C ALA A 85 15.09 20.20 -9.58
N VAL A 86 14.31 20.50 -10.63
CA VAL A 86 12.89 20.13 -10.73
C VAL A 86 12.52 19.79 -12.16
N PHE A 87 11.80 18.68 -12.32
CA PHE A 87 11.11 18.31 -13.55
C PHE A 87 9.69 18.85 -13.55
N ILE A 88 9.31 19.51 -14.66
CA ILE A 88 7.98 20.10 -14.84
C ILE A 88 7.36 19.55 -16.11
N ASN A 89 6.10 19.12 -16.02
CA ASN A 89 5.33 18.66 -17.17
C ASN A 89 3.85 19.07 -17.01
N TYR A 90 3.07 19.05 -18.09
CA TYR A 90 1.66 19.43 -18.07
C TYR A 90 0.78 18.51 -18.93
N GLY A 91 -0.50 18.41 -18.61
CA GLY A 91 -1.45 17.55 -19.34
C GLY A 91 -2.89 17.70 -18.86
N ASN A 92 -3.81 16.98 -19.51
CA ASN A 92 -5.26 17.07 -19.25
C ASN A 92 -5.78 15.95 -18.33
N ASN A 93 -4.93 14.97 -18.02
CA ASN A 93 -5.23 13.86 -17.13
C ASN A 93 -4.09 13.75 -16.11
N PRO A 94 -4.36 13.91 -14.79
CA PRO A 94 -3.31 13.96 -13.79
C PRO A 94 -2.63 12.59 -13.58
N PHE A 95 -3.33 11.49 -13.86
CA PHE A 95 -2.77 10.14 -13.71
C PHE A 95 -1.87 9.78 -14.90
N ASP A 96 -2.31 10.08 -16.13
CA ASP A 96 -1.47 9.91 -17.32
C ASP A 96 -0.24 10.84 -17.25
N LEU A 97 -0.43 12.08 -16.80
CA LEU A 97 0.65 13.05 -16.59
C LEU A 97 1.72 12.50 -15.66
N MET A 98 1.33 11.94 -14.50
CA MET A 98 2.26 11.33 -13.56
C MET A 98 2.97 10.12 -14.17
N LYS A 99 2.23 9.21 -14.81
CA LYS A 99 2.79 8.01 -15.46
C LYS A 99 3.81 8.33 -16.53
N GLU A 100 3.49 9.24 -17.46
CA GLU A 100 4.39 9.59 -18.55
C GLU A 100 5.60 10.41 -18.05
N SER A 101 5.40 11.26 -17.04
CA SER A 101 6.50 12.00 -16.39
C SER A 101 7.52 11.05 -15.76
N MET A 102 7.06 9.99 -15.07
CA MET A 102 7.97 9.01 -14.47
C MET A 102 8.77 8.21 -15.50
N LYS A 103 8.17 7.87 -16.65
CA LYS A 103 8.90 7.22 -17.76
C LYS A 103 9.94 8.13 -18.40
N ILE A 104 9.68 9.44 -18.46
CA ILE A 104 10.67 10.42 -18.93
C ILE A 104 11.82 10.50 -17.94
N LEU A 105 11.51 10.64 -16.65
CA LEU A 105 12.52 10.70 -15.57
C LEU A 105 13.36 9.43 -15.47
N GLU A 106 12.76 8.25 -15.63
CA GLU A 106 13.48 6.96 -15.67
C GLU A 106 14.58 6.98 -16.74
N LYS A 107 14.25 7.45 -17.96
CA LYS A 107 15.22 7.55 -19.06
C LYS A 107 16.28 8.63 -18.84
N HIS A 108 15.91 9.71 -18.16
CA HIS A 108 16.79 10.85 -17.92
C HIS A 108 17.80 10.56 -16.81
N ILE A 109 17.33 10.08 -15.65
CA ILE A 109 18.14 9.86 -14.46
C ILE A 109 18.81 8.48 -14.48
N GLY A 110 18.11 7.43 -14.91
CA GLY A 110 18.67 6.08 -15.11
C GLY A 110 19.00 5.29 -13.83
N THR A 111 18.55 5.74 -12.65
CA THR A 111 18.85 5.10 -11.35
C THR A 111 17.68 4.38 -10.70
N PHE A 112 16.48 4.48 -11.27
CA PHE A 112 15.28 3.75 -10.85
C PHE A 112 14.57 3.18 -12.07
N SER A 113 13.62 2.28 -11.84
CA SER A 113 12.71 1.80 -12.89
C SER A 113 11.25 2.04 -12.51
N VAL A 114 10.39 2.25 -13.50
CA VAL A 114 8.93 2.34 -13.26
C VAL A 114 8.35 0.98 -12.87
N ARG A 115 7.24 1.00 -12.10
CA ARG A 115 6.57 -0.20 -11.56
C ARG A 115 6.26 -1.25 -12.63
N GLU A 116 5.94 -0.82 -13.84
CA GLU A 116 5.54 -1.70 -14.95
C GLU A 116 6.66 -2.64 -15.41
N TYR A 117 7.92 -2.28 -15.20
CA TYR A 117 9.07 -3.12 -15.56
C TYR A 117 9.59 -3.98 -14.41
N LYS A 118 9.09 -3.77 -13.19
CA LYS A 118 9.51 -4.51 -12.01
C LYS A 118 8.71 -5.80 -11.86
N GLN A 119 9.40 -6.88 -11.48
CA GLN A 119 8.74 -8.14 -11.13
C GLN A 119 7.93 -7.95 -9.85
N LYS A 120 6.60 -8.11 -9.96
CA LYS A 120 5.68 -8.10 -8.82
C LYS A 120 5.82 -9.41 -8.03
N PRO A 121 6.12 -9.37 -6.72
CA PRO A 121 6.23 -10.58 -5.90
C PRO A 121 4.89 -11.31 -5.82
N ALA A 122 4.91 -12.62 -6.00
CA ALA A 122 3.70 -13.45 -5.98
C ALA A 122 2.99 -13.47 -4.62
N MET A 123 3.67 -13.07 -3.54
CA MET A 123 3.06 -12.96 -2.21
C MET A 123 1.92 -11.93 -2.16
N LEU A 124 1.90 -10.93 -3.06
CA LEU A 124 0.89 -9.88 -3.09
C LEU A 124 -0.54 -10.40 -3.26
N ASP A 125 -0.72 -11.60 -3.82
CA ASP A 125 -2.03 -12.21 -4.05
C ASP A 125 -2.49 -13.13 -2.91
N TRP A 126 -1.74 -13.17 -1.82
CA TRP A 126 -1.99 -14.02 -0.66
C TRP A 126 -2.25 -13.17 0.58
N PHE A 127 -3.31 -13.53 1.31
CA PHE A 127 -3.59 -12.94 2.60
C PHE A 127 -2.45 -13.23 3.58
N GLY A 128 -1.98 -12.18 4.25
CA GLY A 128 -0.86 -12.25 5.16
C GLY A 128 -1.19 -11.97 6.62
N TRP A 129 -0.21 -12.27 7.47
CA TRP A 129 -0.20 -11.87 8.87
C TRP A 129 1.19 -11.33 9.22
N CYS A 130 1.24 -10.14 9.83
CA CYS A 130 2.44 -9.54 10.37
C CYS A 130 2.44 -9.69 11.89
N THR A 131 3.57 -10.05 12.48
CA THR A 131 3.65 -10.31 13.93
C THR A 131 3.84 -9.04 14.77
N TRP A 132 4.03 -7.86 14.14
CA TRP A 132 4.44 -6.62 14.82
C TRP A 132 3.50 -6.20 15.94
N ASP A 133 2.27 -5.79 15.66
CA ASP A 133 1.37 -5.35 16.75
C ASP A 133 0.85 -6.51 17.62
N ALA A 134 0.96 -7.75 17.12
CA ALA A 134 0.55 -8.95 17.85
C ALA A 134 1.47 -9.20 19.06
N PHE A 135 2.77 -9.00 18.89
CA PHE A 135 3.77 -9.34 19.90
C PHE A 135 4.82 -8.25 20.17
N TYR A 136 4.97 -7.27 19.29
CA TYR A 136 6.12 -6.38 19.19
C TYR A 136 7.41 -7.20 19.30
N PHE A 137 8.37 -6.76 20.13
CA PHE A 137 9.62 -7.45 20.38
C PHE A 137 9.46 -8.85 21.02
N ASP A 138 8.29 -9.23 21.53
CA ASP A 138 8.05 -10.51 22.22
C ASP A 138 7.66 -11.66 21.27
N VAL A 139 7.78 -11.46 19.95
CA VAL A 139 7.49 -12.48 18.95
C VAL A 139 8.23 -13.79 19.24
N ASN A 140 7.51 -14.90 19.15
CA ASN A 140 8.05 -16.23 19.45
C ASN A 140 7.33 -17.33 18.63
N PRO A 141 7.98 -18.49 18.42
CA PRO A 141 7.45 -19.60 17.64
C PRO A 141 6.05 -20.06 18.04
N ARG A 142 5.79 -20.24 19.34
CA ARG A 142 4.48 -20.71 19.84
C ARG A 142 3.36 -19.71 19.53
N GLY A 143 3.60 -18.42 19.78
CA GLY A 143 2.64 -17.37 19.45
C GLY A 143 2.31 -17.33 17.96
N ILE A 144 3.31 -17.54 17.10
CA ILE A 144 3.11 -17.63 15.64
C ILE A 144 2.27 -18.86 15.28
N GLU A 145 2.56 -20.04 15.83
CA GLU A 145 1.78 -21.25 15.57
C GLU A 145 0.32 -21.08 16.01
N ASP A 146 0.08 -20.49 17.20
CA ASP A 146 -1.25 -20.23 17.71
C ASP A 146 -2.03 -19.27 16.79
N GLY A 147 -1.40 -18.21 16.29
CA GLY A 147 -2.04 -17.26 15.36
C GLY A 147 -2.33 -17.84 13.97
N LEU A 148 -1.39 -18.62 13.40
CA LEU A 148 -1.61 -19.31 12.14
C LEU A 148 -2.71 -20.35 12.25
N LYS A 149 -2.77 -21.07 13.37
CA LYS A 149 -3.84 -22.02 13.67
C LYS A 149 -5.19 -21.32 13.75
N SER A 150 -5.31 -20.22 14.50
CA SER A 150 -6.58 -19.49 14.64
C SER A 150 -7.09 -18.95 13.30
N LEU A 151 -6.20 -18.42 12.45
CA LEU A 151 -6.56 -17.94 11.11
C LEU A 151 -7.01 -19.07 10.18
N LEU A 152 -6.34 -20.22 10.23
CA LEU A 152 -6.72 -21.41 9.46
C LEU A 152 -8.09 -21.94 9.89
N GLU A 153 -8.32 -22.11 11.19
CA GLU A 153 -9.59 -22.59 11.76
C GLU A 153 -10.74 -21.61 11.50
N GLY A 154 -10.45 -20.31 11.43
CA GLY A 154 -11.41 -19.26 11.08
C GLY A 154 -11.80 -19.19 9.59
N GLY A 155 -11.16 -20.00 8.73
CA GLY A 155 -11.45 -20.06 7.30
C GLY A 155 -10.78 -18.95 6.47
N THR A 156 -9.85 -18.21 7.04
CA THR A 156 -9.07 -17.16 6.36
C THR A 156 -7.58 -17.40 6.57
N PRO A 157 -7.05 -18.51 6.05
CA PRO A 157 -5.68 -18.93 6.35
C PRO A 157 -4.67 -17.92 5.80
N ALA A 158 -3.76 -17.46 6.66
CA ALA A 158 -2.62 -16.67 6.22
C ALA A 158 -1.65 -17.55 5.42
N ARG A 159 -1.47 -17.17 4.15
CA ARG A 159 -0.53 -17.82 3.22
C ARG A 159 0.77 -17.03 3.10
N PHE A 160 0.80 -15.84 3.67
CA PHE A 160 1.98 -15.00 3.82
C PHE A 160 2.19 -14.67 5.31
N LEU A 161 3.41 -14.76 5.81
CA LEU A 161 3.78 -14.40 7.18
C LEU A 161 4.95 -13.43 7.13
N ILE A 162 4.86 -12.34 7.90
CA ILE A 162 6.01 -11.49 8.23
C ILE A 162 6.34 -11.73 9.70
N ILE A 163 7.51 -12.35 9.96
CA ILE A 163 8.11 -12.36 11.28
C ILE A 163 8.80 -11.01 11.47
N ASP A 164 8.05 -10.09 12.07
CA ASP A 164 8.49 -8.73 12.34
C ASP A 164 9.49 -8.68 13.51
N ASP A 165 9.90 -7.49 13.92
CA ASP A 165 11.00 -7.27 14.85
C ASP A 165 10.88 -8.05 16.19
N GLY A 166 12.02 -8.45 16.74
CA GLY A 166 12.16 -9.27 17.94
C GLY A 166 12.76 -10.67 17.70
N TRP A 167 13.03 -11.05 16.45
CA TRP A 167 13.62 -12.37 16.11
C TRP A 167 15.16 -12.34 15.95
N GLN A 168 15.75 -11.16 15.68
CA GLN A 168 17.19 -10.99 15.47
C GLN A 168 17.98 -11.10 16.78
N ASP A 169 19.25 -11.51 16.67
CA ASP A 169 20.20 -11.57 17.78
C ASP A 169 20.88 -10.21 17.97
N THR A 170 20.52 -9.53 19.06
CA THR A 170 20.92 -8.14 19.32
C THR A 170 21.49 -7.97 20.72
N ALA A 171 22.32 -6.93 20.87
CA ALA A 171 22.77 -6.46 22.17
C ALA A 171 22.32 -5.01 22.37
N ASN A 172 21.86 -4.71 23.59
CA ASN A 172 21.50 -3.36 24.00
C ASN A 172 22.36 -2.97 25.21
N GLU A 173 23.46 -2.27 24.96
CA GLU A 173 24.37 -1.79 26.02
C GLU A 173 23.74 -0.70 26.91
N PHE A 174 22.61 -0.13 26.48
CA PHE A 174 21.89 0.90 27.21
C PHE A 174 20.78 0.33 28.12
N GLN A 175 20.56 -0.99 28.09
CA GLN A 175 19.59 -1.66 28.95
C GLN A 175 20.27 -2.82 29.69
N LYS A 176 20.51 -2.67 31.00
CA LYS A 176 21.10 -3.74 31.80
C LYS A 176 20.02 -4.69 32.32
N GLU A 177 20.39 -5.96 32.41
CA GLU A 177 19.54 -7.01 32.97
C GLU A 177 19.21 -6.71 34.44
N GLY A 178 17.93 -6.76 34.80
CA GLY A 178 17.44 -6.46 36.15
C GLY A 178 17.21 -4.98 36.45
N GLU A 179 17.61 -4.06 35.56
CA GLU A 179 17.29 -2.63 35.68
C GLU A 179 15.94 -2.30 35.01
N PRO A 180 15.24 -1.23 35.45
CA PRO A 180 14.04 -0.74 34.78
C PRO A 180 14.28 -0.44 33.30
N SER A 181 13.25 -0.60 32.47
CA SER A 181 13.34 -0.27 31.05
C SER A 181 13.62 1.22 30.86
N ILE A 182 14.69 1.56 30.15
CA ILE A 182 14.99 2.93 29.75
C ILE A 182 14.26 3.19 28.44
N GLU A 183 13.29 4.12 28.49
CA GLU A 183 12.49 4.51 27.33
C GLU A 183 13.37 4.89 26.14
N GLY A 184 13.09 4.28 24.99
CA GLY A 184 13.79 4.54 23.73
C GLY A 184 15.14 3.82 23.58
N SER A 185 15.67 3.18 24.63
CA SER A 185 16.93 2.45 24.57
C SER A 185 16.93 1.31 23.54
N GLN A 186 15.76 0.74 23.23
CA GLN A 186 15.62 -0.29 22.21
C GLN A 186 16.10 0.17 20.82
N TYR A 187 16.02 1.47 20.53
CA TYR A 187 16.49 2.04 19.27
C TYR A 187 18.02 2.20 19.22
N GLY A 188 18.71 2.03 20.35
CA GLY A 188 20.16 1.92 20.42
C GLY A 188 20.70 0.49 20.32
N ALA A 189 19.83 -0.53 20.30
CA ALA A 189 20.25 -1.92 20.22
C ALA A 189 20.91 -2.24 18.87
N ARG A 190 21.89 -3.15 18.86
CA ARG A 190 22.72 -3.44 17.69
C ARG A 190 22.71 -4.92 17.34
N LEU A 191 22.75 -5.21 16.05
CA LEU A 191 22.86 -6.59 15.55
C LEU A 191 24.22 -7.18 15.93
N VAL A 192 24.24 -8.31 16.65
CA VAL A 192 25.49 -9.01 17.01
C VAL A 192 25.78 -10.24 16.16
N SER A 193 24.76 -10.74 15.46
CA SER A 193 24.85 -11.91 14.60
C SER A 193 23.77 -11.86 13.52
N ILE A 194 24.10 -12.32 12.31
CA ILE A 194 23.12 -12.49 11.22
C ILE A 194 22.16 -13.66 11.44
N ARG A 195 22.41 -14.48 12.48
CA ARG A 195 21.55 -15.59 12.86
C ARG A 195 20.43 -15.13 13.79
N GLU A 196 19.35 -15.88 13.79
CA GLU A 196 18.25 -15.71 14.75
C GLU A 196 18.71 -15.82 16.21
N ASN A 197 17.96 -15.16 17.09
CA ASN A 197 18.17 -15.23 18.54
C ASN A 197 17.71 -16.57 19.15
N SER A 198 17.87 -16.68 20.47
CA SER A 198 17.53 -17.88 21.24
C SER A 198 16.04 -18.26 21.22
N LYS A 199 15.12 -17.37 20.85
CA LYS A 199 13.68 -17.70 20.75
C LYS A 199 13.40 -18.67 19.61
N PHE A 200 14.21 -18.61 18.54
CA PHE A 200 14.05 -19.40 17.31
C PHE A 200 15.14 -20.47 17.14
N ARG A 201 16.00 -20.65 18.14
CA ARG A 201 17.08 -21.63 18.11
C ARG A 201 17.35 -22.21 19.50
N SER A 202 17.16 -23.51 19.65
CA SER A 202 17.57 -24.23 20.86
C SER A 202 19.09 -24.31 20.96
N SER A 203 19.63 -24.00 22.14
CA SER A 203 21.05 -24.26 22.44
C SER A 203 21.21 -25.72 22.86
N LYS A 204 22.27 -26.40 22.40
CA LYS A 204 22.52 -27.83 22.70
C LYS A 204 22.60 -28.15 24.21
N ASN A 205 22.72 -27.15 25.08
CA ASN A 205 22.91 -27.31 26.52
C ASN A 205 21.76 -26.74 27.38
N VAL A 206 20.72 -26.14 26.78
CA VAL A 206 19.56 -25.63 27.53
C VAL A 206 18.32 -25.93 26.71
N ALA A 207 17.55 -26.93 27.15
CA ALA A 207 16.20 -27.16 26.65
C ALA A 207 15.29 -26.03 27.14
N THR A 208 15.24 -24.93 26.41
CA THR A 208 14.20 -23.91 26.59
C THR A 208 12.88 -24.54 26.12
N ASN A 209 11.98 -24.84 27.06
CA ASN A 209 10.66 -25.41 26.76
C ASN A 209 9.94 -24.57 25.70
N GLY A 210 9.84 -25.10 24.47
CA GLY A 210 9.07 -24.50 23.36
C GLY A 210 9.88 -23.80 22.27
N ALA A 211 11.22 -23.71 22.35
CA ALA A 211 12.02 -23.20 21.23
C ALA A 211 12.24 -24.31 20.15
N PRO A 212 12.09 -23.99 18.85
CA PRO A 212 12.40 -24.92 17.78
C PRO A 212 13.91 -25.17 17.71
N ASN A 213 14.30 -26.29 17.08
CA ASN A 213 15.71 -26.65 16.91
C ASN A 213 16.49 -25.62 16.07
N SER A 214 15.82 -25.00 15.10
CA SER A 214 16.35 -23.93 14.25
C SER A 214 15.22 -23.13 13.62
N LEU A 215 15.54 -21.94 13.11
CA LEU A 215 14.60 -21.16 12.30
C LEU A 215 14.14 -21.97 11.07
N LYS A 216 15.05 -22.75 10.46
CA LYS A 216 14.73 -23.63 9.33
C LYS A 216 13.63 -24.65 9.66
N ASP A 217 13.77 -25.35 10.77
CA ASP A 217 12.81 -26.37 11.20
C ASP A 217 11.46 -25.74 11.53
N PHE A 218 11.48 -24.55 12.15
CA PHE A 218 10.28 -23.78 12.42
C PHE A 218 9.55 -23.36 11.14
N VAL A 219 10.27 -22.73 10.19
CA VAL A 219 9.70 -22.31 8.90
C VAL A 219 9.14 -23.51 8.13
N ALA A 220 9.87 -24.63 8.10
CA ALA A 220 9.39 -25.86 7.47
C ALA A 220 8.11 -26.39 8.15
N THR A 221 8.04 -26.31 9.47
CA THR A 221 6.88 -26.76 10.27
C THR A 221 5.64 -25.92 9.96
N ILE A 222 5.75 -24.58 9.97
CA ILE A 222 4.59 -23.72 9.71
C ILE A 222 4.11 -23.80 8.25
N LYS A 223 5.03 -23.94 7.29
CA LYS A 223 4.69 -24.15 5.87
C LYS A 223 3.94 -25.47 5.70
N LYS A 224 4.40 -26.55 6.35
CA LYS A 224 3.77 -27.87 6.27
C LYS A 224 2.42 -27.92 6.99
N ASN A 225 2.34 -27.44 8.23
CA ASN A 225 1.18 -27.65 9.09
C ASN A 225 0.06 -26.67 8.81
N PHE A 226 0.39 -25.43 8.44
CA PHE A 226 -0.60 -24.37 8.22
C PHE A 226 -0.73 -23.97 6.77
N GLY A 227 0.11 -24.49 5.86
CA GLY A 227 0.09 -24.16 4.44
C GLY A 227 0.57 -22.74 4.14
N VAL A 228 1.44 -22.17 4.99
CA VAL A 228 2.10 -20.89 4.69
C VAL A 228 2.93 -21.06 3.42
N LYS A 229 2.83 -20.10 2.49
CA LYS A 229 3.55 -20.10 1.22
C LYS A 229 4.81 -19.26 1.28
N TYR A 230 4.69 -18.06 1.86
CA TYR A 230 5.77 -17.09 1.95
C TYR A 230 6.01 -16.71 3.41
N VAL A 231 7.26 -16.75 3.84
CA VAL A 231 7.72 -16.25 5.13
C VAL A 231 8.77 -15.18 4.86
N TYR A 232 8.44 -13.95 5.22
CA TYR A 232 9.39 -12.84 5.24
C TYR A 232 9.83 -12.60 6.68
N VAL A 233 11.04 -12.06 6.84
CA VAL A 233 11.54 -11.60 8.14
C VAL A 233 11.92 -10.13 8.06
N TRP A 234 11.72 -9.41 9.16
CA TRP A 234 12.08 -8.00 9.27
C TRP A 234 13.57 -7.81 9.56
N HIS A 235 14.18 -6.77 8.99
CA HIS A 235 15.42 -6.19 9.52
C HIS A 235 15.50 -4.70 9.16
N ALA A 236 16.23 -3.91 9.94
CA ALA A 236 16.55 -2.53 9.55
C ALA A 236 17.59 -2.52 8.41
N LEU A 237 17.63 -1.45 7.61
CA LEU A 237 18.62 -1.28 6.53
C LEU A 237 20.05 -1.34 7.08
N MET A 238 20.29 -0.77 8.27
CA MET A 238 21.57 -0.83 8.99
C MET A 238 21.70 -2.08 9.89
N GLY A 239 20.98 -3.16 9.59
CA GLY A 239 21.02 -4.43 10.32
C GLY A 239 20.08 -4.51 11.51
N TYR A 240 20.09 -3.50 12.40
CA TYR A 240 19.08 -3.28 13.44
C TYR A 240 18.96 -1.77 13.71
N TRP A 241 18.06 -1.33 14.61
CA TRP A 241 17.82 0.09 14.90
C TRP A 241 19.10 0.91 15.17
N GLY A 242 19.96 0.45 16.08
CA GLY A 242 21.24 1.09 16.42
C GLY A 242 22.42 0.67 15.53
N GLY A 243 22.15 -0.03 14.42
CA GLY A 243 23.17 -0.51 13.49
C GLY A 243 23.69 -1.92 13.77
N VAL A 244 24.91 -2.20 13.28
CA VAL A 244 25.60 -3.49 13.44
C VAL A 244 26.74 -3.37 14.44
N HIS A 245 26.77 -4.26 15.43
CA HIS A 245 27.74 -4.21 16.54
C HIS A 245 29.18 -4.30 16.01
N PRO A 246 30.07 -3.35 16.36
CA PRO A 246 31.41 -3.26 15.78
C PRO A 246 32.35 -4.40 16.21
N ASP A 247 32.26 -4.82 17.47
CA ASP A 247 33.22 -5.77 18.04
C ASP A 247 32.72 -7.21 18.16
N ALA A 248 31.45 -7.48 17.80
CA ALA A 248 30.92 -8.83 17.94
C ALA A 248 31.55 -9.77 16.90
N PRO A 249 31.96 -10.99 17.27
CA PRO A 249 32.63 -11.91 16.34
C PRO A 249 31.86 -12.19 15.05
N GLY A 250 30.52 -12.16 15.10
CA GLY A 250 29.64 -12.41 13.95
C GLY A 250 29.55 -11.24 12.96
N THR A 251 29.99 -10.04 13.34
CA THR A 251 29.72 -8.80 12.58
C THR A 251 30.94 -7.91 12.39
N LYS A 252 32.03 -8.12 13.13
CA LYS A 252 33.25 -7.30 13.06
C LYS A 252 33.81 -7.10 11.64
N LYS A 253 33.62 -8.08 10.76
CA LYS A 253 34.08 -8.02 9.36
C LYS A 253 33.43 -6.93 8.51
N TYR A 254 32.27 -6.41 8.92
CA TYR A 254 31.56 -5.35 8.20
C TYR A 254 32.10 -3.93 8.49
N ASN A 255 33.14 -3.83 9.33
CA ASN A 255 33.90 -2.61 9.60
C ASN A 255 33.00 -1.42 9.99
N THR A 256 32.07 -1.64 10.93
CA THR A 256 31.07 -0.62 11.25
C THR A 256 31.67 0.53 12.04
N LYS A 257 31.12 1.73 11.84
CA LYS A 257 31.52 2.96 12.53
C LYS A 257 30.32 3.55 13.25
N LEU A 258 30.49 3.89 14.53
CA LEU A 258 29.48 4.61 15.29
C LEU A 258 29.37 6.05 14.76
N ILE A 259 28.17 6.41 14.31
CA ILE A 259 27.82 7.73 13.80
C ILE A 259 26.59 8.21 14.56
N TYR A 260 26.57 9.49 14.90
CA TYR A 260 25.40 10.13 15.50
C TYR A 260 24.62 10.82 14.38
N PRO A 261 23.38 10.38 14.08
CA PRO A 261 22.51 11.04 13.11
C PRO A 261 22.46 12.55 13.27
N LEU A 262 22.47 13.27 12.14
CA LEU A 262 22.26 14.71 12.11
C LEU A 262 21.04 15.02 11.24
N GLN A 263 19.95 15.48 11.85
CA GLN A 263 18.73 15.86 11.14
C GLN A 263 18.88 17.25 10.49
N SER A 264 18.49 17.37 9.20
CA SER A 264 18.52 18.65 8.48
C SER A 264 17.41 19.61 8.97
N PRO A 265 17.53 20.93 8.73
CA PRO A 265 16.46 21.88 9.02
C PRO A 265 15.13 21.50 8.37
N GLY A 266 15.15 20.98 7.13
CA GLY A 266 13.94 20.49 6.44
C GLY A 266 13.28 19.32 7.17
N ASN A 267 14.07 18.35 7.65
CA ASN A 267 13.54 17.25 8.46
C ASN A 267 12.98 17.74 9.80
N LEU A 268 13.68 18.66 10.48
CA LEU A 268 13.24 19.23 11.76
C LEU A 268 12.03 20.17 11.65
N ALA A 269 11.74 20.71 10.46
CA ALA A 269 10.55 21.52 10.21
C ALA A 269 9.24 20.71 10.24
N HIS A 270 9.34 19.38 10.20
CA HIS A 270 8.22 18.46 10.38
C HIS A 270 8.04 18.11 11.87
N SER A 271 7.51 16.92 12.18
CA SER A 271 7.37 16.43 13.54
C SER A 271 8.64 15.68 13.94
N ARG A 272 9.21 16.02 15.10
CA ARG A 272 10.26 15.17 15.70
C ARG A 272 9.66 13.80 16.04
N ASP A 273 10.38 12.77 15.61
CA ASP A 273 10.07 11.39 15.88
C ASP A 273 10.93 10.86 17.03
N LEU A 274 10.30 10.14 17.96
CA LEU A 274 10.99 9.58 19.12
C LEU A 274 12.08 8.60 18.71
N THR A 275 11.85 7.81 17.66
CA THR A 275 12.82 6.81 17.19
C THR A 275 14.07 7.50 16.65
N MET A 276 13.89 8.55 15.83
CA MET A 276 15.00 9.38 15.34
C MET A 276 15.76 10.06 16.48
N ASP A 277 15.06 10.68 17.44
CA ASP A 277 15.70 11.32 18.61
C ASP A 277 16.51 10.30 19.45
N CYS A 278 16.02 9.07 19.56
CA CYS A 278 16.75 8.00 20.24
C CYS A 278 17.98 7.54 19.46
N MET A 279 17.90 7.42 18.13
CA MET A 279 19.06 7.10 17.30
C MET A 279 20.11 8.23 17.31
N GLU A 280 19.69 9.51 17.34
CA GLU A 280 20.58 10.66 17.61
C GLU A 280 21.30 10.54 18.94
N LYS A 281 20.58 10.11 19.99
CA LYS A 281 21.14 9.99 21.35
C LYS A 281 22.11 8.81 21.49
N TYR A 282 21.74 7.64 20.97
CA TYR A 282 22.44 6.38 21.19
C TYR A 282 23.47 6.05 20.10
N GLY A 283 23.36 6.70 18.94
CA GLY A 283 24.24 6.51 17.78
C GLY A 283 23.97 5.22 17.02
N VAL A 284 24.16 5.29 15.70
CA VAL A 284 24.00 4.18 14.76
C VAL A 284 25.37 3.66 14.34
N ALA A 285 25.65 2.38 14.58
CA ALA A 285 26.85 1.70 14.11
C ALA A 285 26.68 1.33 12.63
N MET A 286 26.95 2.31 11.76
CA MET A 286 26.75 2.22 10.32
C MET A 286 27.74 1.23 9.71
N ILE A 287 27.24 0.34 8.83
CA ILE A 287 28.05 -0.57 8.02
C ILE A 287 28.97 0.27 7.12
N ASP A 288 30.23 -0.13 6.95
CA ASP A 288 31.10 0.49 5.95
C ASP A 288 30.40 0.39 4.58
N PRO A 289 30.16 1.51 3.86
CA PRO A 289 29.39 1.46 2.62
C PRO A 289 30.02 0.53 1.55
N ASN A 290 31.33 0.25 1.61
CA ASN A 290 32.01 -0.72 0.73
C ASN A 290 31.74 -2.18 1.12
N LYS A 291 31.23 -2.42 2.34
CA LYS A 291 30.85 -3.72 2.89
C LYS A 291 29.35 -3.98 2.86
N ALA A 292 28.52 -3.01 2.46
CA ALA A 292 27.07 -3.16 2.41
C ALA A 292 26.61 -4.39 1.60
N TYR A 293 27.19 -4.62 0.41
CA TYR A 293 26.83 -5.80 -0.40
C TYR A 293 27.26 -7.12 0.24
N GLU A 294 28.41 -7.14 0.92
CA GLU A 294 28.87 -8.31 1.68
C GLU A 294 27.89 -8.60 2.83
N PHE A 295 27.50 -7.58 3.59
CA PHE A 295 26.52 -7.69 4.68
C PHE A 295 25.18 -8.25 4.22
N TYR A 296 24.54 -7.61 3.22
CA TYR A 296 23.26 -8.09 2.71
C TYR A 296 23.40 -9.46 2.06
N GLY A 297 24.51 -9.71 1.37
CA GLY A 297 24.80 -10.99 0.75
C GLY A 297 24.83 -12.12 1.78
N ASP A 298 25.55 -11.92 2.88
CA ASP A 298 25.66 -12.89 3.97
C ASP A 298 24.33 -13.10 4.71
N LEU A 299 23.65 -12.01 5.08
CA LEU A 299 22.36 -12.06 5.76
C LEU A 299 21.33 -12.79 4.91
N HIS A 300 21.13 -12.38 3.65
CA HIS A 300 20.10 -12.98 2.81
C HIS A 300 20.43 -14.41 2.40
N SER A 301 21.71 -14.74 2.13
CA SER A 301 22.12 -16.13 1.89
C SER A 301 21.83 -17.01 3.09
N TYR A 302 22.07 -16.51 4.31
CA TYR A 302 21.72 -17.20 5.54
C TYR A 302 20.20 -17.41 5.64
N LEU A 303 19.40 -16.37 5.45
CA LEU A 303 17.93 -16.45 5.52
C LEU A 303 17.36 -17.48 4.53
N VAL A 304 17.83 -17.48 3.28
CA VAL A 304 17.45 -18.50 2.29
C VAL A 304 17.80 -19.90 2.76
N SER A 305 18.97 -20.09 3.39
CA SER A 305 19.34 -21.40 3.96
C SER A 305 18.41 -21.88 5.08
N GLN A 306 17.69 -20.95 5.72
CA GLN A 306 16.64 -21.18 6.73
C GLN A 306 15.23 -21.29 6.13
N ASN A 307 15.09 -21.40 4.80
CA ASN A 307 13.83 -21.46 4.07
C ASN A 307 12.96 -20.19 4.16
N VAL A 308 13.54 -19.06 4.54
CA VAL A 308 12.88 -17.73 4.46
C VAL A 308 12.81 -17.30 3.00
N ASP A 309 11.65 -16.78 2.59
CA ASP A 309 11.36 -16.48 1.18
C ASP A 309 11.66 -15.02 0.80
N GLY A 310 11.76 -14.12 1.78
CA GLY A 310 11.99 -12.70 1.54
C GLY A 310 12.22 -11.89 2.81
N VAL A 311 12.26 -10.56 2.67
CA VAL A 311 12.53 -9.64 3.77
C VAL A 311 11.61 -8.42 3.76
N LYS A 312 11.33 -7.87 4.94
CA LYS A 312 10.82 -6.51 5.12
C LYS A 312 11.99 -5.66 5.65
N VAL A 313 12.35 -4.59 4.92
CA VAL A 313 13.52 -3.77 5.22
C VAL A 313 13.11 -2.37 5.66
N ASP A 314 13.26 -2.09 6.94
CA ASP A 314 12.83 -0.84 7.58
C ASP A 314 13.98 0.16 7.73
N VAL A 315 13.64 1.36 8.25
CA VAL A 315 14.59 2.38 8.67
C VAL A 315 15.46 2.86 7.50
N GLN A 316 14.92 2.93 6.28
CA GLN A 316 15.72 3.27 5.10
C GLN A 316 16.09 4.76 5.03
N ASN A 317 15.18 5.65 5.46
CA ASN A 317 15.39 7.10 5.45
C ASN A 317 16.55 7.53 6.36
N ILE A 318 17.02 6.70 7.31
CA ILE A 318 18.14 7.03 8.21
C ILE A 318 19.39 7.50 7.48
N LEU A 319 19.60 7.01 6.26
CA LEU A 319 20.75 7.36 5.42
C LEU A 319 20.88 8.86 5.17
N GLU A 320 19.78 9.61 5.13
CA GLU A 320 19.82 11.06 4.96
C GLU A 320 20.54 11.78 6.10
N THR A 321 20.57 11.17 7.29
CA THR A 321 21.19 11.72 8.50
C THR A 321 22.60 11.19 8.77
N LEU A 322 23.05 10.20 7.99
CA LEU A 322 24.35 9.53 8.14
C LEU A 322 25.35 9.90 7.03
N ALA A 323 24.96 10.79 6.12
CA ALA A 323 25.66 11.05 4.87
C ALA A 323 26.99 11.81 4.99
N ALA A 324 27.22 12.52 6.08
CA ALA A 324 28.40 13.36 6.26
C ALA A 324 29.71 12.56 6.17
N GLY A 325 30.60 12.96 5.26
CA GLY A 325 31.85 12.26 4.95
C GLY A 325 31.71 11.08 3.98
N TYR A 326 30.53 10.87 3.38
CA TYR A 326 30.26 9.77 2.44
C TYR A 326 29.78 10.24 1.06
N GLY A 327 29.92 11.53 0.74
CA GLY A 327 29.62 12.07 -0.58
C GLY A 327 28.16 12.48 -0.76
N GLY A 328 27.46 12.73 0.35
CA GLY A 328 26.08 13.19 0.36
C GLY A 328 25.01 12.10 0.41
N ARG A 329 23.80 12.51 0.79
CA ARG A 329 22.61 11.70 1.05
C ARG A 329 22.20 10.87 -0.17
N VAL A 330 22.28 11.46 -1.37
CA VAL A 330 21.96 10.76 -2.62
C VAL A 330 22.98 9.67 -2.89
N SER A 331 24.27 9.99 -2.84
CA SER A 331 25.36 9.03 -3.11
C SER A 331 25.34 7.85 -2.14
N LEU A 332 25.13 8.13 -0.85
CA LEU A 332 25.05 7.10 0.19
C LEU A 332 23.82 6.21 -0.03
N THR A 333 22.66 6.82 -0.27
CA THR A 333 21.41 6.09 -0.51
C THR A 333 21.51 5.21 -1.73
N HIS A 334 21.99 5.74 -2.84
CA HIS A 334 22.18 4.98 -4.07
C HIS A 334 23.07 3.75 -3.85
N ARG A 335 24.18 3.90 -3.10
CA ARG A 335 25.10 2.79 -2.81
C ARG A 335 24.44 1.68 -1.99
N PHE A 336 23.71 2.05 -0.93
CA PHE A 336 23.04 1.08 -0.06
C PHE A 336 21.86 0.41 -0.77
N GLN A 337 21.05 1.16 -1.52
CA GLN A 337 19.95 0.60 -2.31
C GLN A 337 20.47 -0.37 -3.38
N GLN A 338 21.52 0.00 -4.13
CA GLN A 338 22.14 -0.92 -5.08
C GLN A 338 22.67 -2.20 -4.42
N ALA A 339 23.32 -2.08 -3.26
CA ALA A 339 23.82 -3.24 -2.52
C ALA A 339 22.68 -4.15 -2.04
N LEU A 340 21.61 -3.55 -1.52
CA LEU A 340 20.41 -4.25 -1.08
C LEU A 340 19.76 -4.99 -2.24
N GLU A 341 19.42 -4.30 -3.33
CA GLU A 341 18.74 -4.87 -4.49
C GLU A 341 19.57 -5.96 -5.17
N LYS A 342 20.89 -5.76 -5.31
CA LYS A 342 21.80 -6.82 -5.81
C LYS A 342 21.76 -8.06 -4.92
N SER A 343 21.64 -7.91 -3.61
CA SER A 343 21.51 -9.06 -2.72
C SER A 343 20.13 -9.72 -2.85
N ILE A 344 19.06 -8.93 -2.99
CA ILE A 344 17.71 -9.47 -3.22
C ILE A 344 17.68 -10.31 -4.50
N SER A 345 18.13 -9.76 -5.63
CA SER A 345 18.14 -10.48 -6.91
C SER A 345 19.03 -11.73 -6.90
N LYS A 346 20.09 -11.75 -6.09
CA LYS A 346 20.97 -12.91 -5.96
C LYS A 346 20.34 -14.05 -5.15
N ASN A 347 19.60 -13.72 -4.10
CA ASN A 347 19.22 -14.68 -3.06
C ASN A 347 17.73 -15.09 -3.14
N PHE A 348 16.84 -14.17 -3.49
CA PHE A 348 15.40 -14.43 -3.50
C PHE A 348 14.86 -14.51 -4.93
N GLN A 349 14.01 -15.51 -5.19
CA GLN A 349 13.57 -15.86 -6.55
C GLN A 349 12.57 -14.87 -7.16
N ASP A 350 11.72 -14.23 -6.34
CA ASP A 350 10.57 -13.44 -6.82
C ASP A 350 10.61 -11.96 -6.42
N ASN A 351 11.81 -11.37 -6.36
CA ASN A 351 11.99 -9.98 -5.89
C ASN A 351 11.35 -9.75 -4.50
N ASN A 352 11.53 -10.73 -3.62
CA ASN A 352 10.80 -10.84 -2.37
C ASN A 352 11.32 -9.86 -1.30
N ILE A 353 10.99 -8.59 -1.47
CA ILE A 353 11.29 -7.49 -0.54
C ILE A 353 10.08 -6.57 -0.37
N ILE A 354 9.85 -6.13 0.87
CA ILE A 354 9.02 -4.96 1.18
C ILE A 354 9.94 -3.89 1.74
N CYS A 355 10.09 -2.77 1.03
CA CYS A 355 10.81 -1.61 1.53
C CYS A 355 9.91 -0.77 2.44
N CYS A 356 10.45 -0.23 3.51
CA CYS A 356 9.68 0.50 4.51
C CYS A 356 10.52 1.65 5.07
N MET A 357 9.84 2.73 5.48
CA MET A 357 10.46 3.99 5.88
C MET A 357 11.44 4.52 4.82
N GLY A 358 11.11 4.36 3.53
CA GLY A 358 11.95 4.74 2.38
C GLY A 358 11.25 5.75 1.46
N GLN A 359 10.44 6.64 2.04
CA GLN A 359 9.56 7.55 1.30
C GLN A 359 10.22 8.85 0.84
N ASN A 360 11.54 9.03 1.03
CA ASN A 360 12.27 10.18 0.49
C ASN A 360 12.63 9.99 -0.99
N THR A 361 12.79 11.09 -1.73
CA THR A 361 13.12 11.05 -3.17
C THR A 361 14.48 10.42 -3.44
N ASP A 362 15.42 10.44 -2.47
CA ASP A 362 16.69 9.72 -2.57
C ASP A 362 16.46 8.22 -2.81
N SER A 363 15.57 7.62 -2.00
CA SER A 363 15.23 6.20 -2.07
C SER A 363 14.35 5.90 -3.28
N VAL A 364 13.37 6.76 -3.56
CA VAL A 364 12.45 6.61 -4.70
C VAL A 364 13.21 6.55 -6.02
N TYR A 365 14.08 7.54 -6.27
CA TYR A 365 14.88 7.59 -7.49
C TYR A 365 16.10 6.67 -7.44
N SER A 366 16.29 5.89 -6.38
CA SER A 366 17.28 4.80 -6.31
C SER A 366 16.65 3.40 -6.38
N SER A 367 15.32 3.29 -6.47
CA SER A 367 14.60 2.01 -6.47
C SER A 367 14.52 1.42 -7.87
N ASN A 368 15.49 0.58 -8.23
CA ASN A 368 15.58 0.03 -9.58
C ASN A 368 14.83 -1.31 -9.71
N VAL A 369 14.99 -2.22 -8.76
CA VAL A 369 14.42 -3.57 -8.81
C VAL A 369 13.29 -3.76 -7.81
N SER A 370 13.40 -3.20 -6.61
CA SER A 370 12.44 -3.38 -5.51
C SER A 370 11.04 -2.94 -5.95
N ALA A 371 10.07 -3.85 -5.88
CA ALA A 371 8.75 -3.63 -6.44
C ALA A 371 7.71 -3.18 -5.41
N ILE A 372 8.04 -3.17 -4.11
CA ILE A 372 7.08 -2.87 -3.05
C ILE A 372 7.72 -1.91 -2.04
N THR A 373 7.04 -0.81 -1.75
CA THR A 373 7.42 0.11 -0.68
C THR A 373 6.18 0.58 0.06
N ARG A 374 6.27 0.67 1.40
CA ARG A 374 5.26 1.30 2.25
C ARG A 374 5.02 2.75 1.83
N ALA A 375 3.77 3.11 1.56
CA ALA A 375 3.38 4.44 1.08
C ALA A 375 2.77 5.35 2.15
N SER A 376 2.82 4.96 3.42
CA SER A 376 2.33 5.75 4.56
C SER A 376 3.27 5.62 5.76
N ASP A 377 2.94 6.35 6.82
CA ASP A 377 3.38 6.02 8.17
C ASP A 377 2.69 4.73 8.65
N ASP A 378 3.07 4.25 9.83
CA ASP A 378 2.50 3.05 10.44
C ASP A 378 1.00 3.20 10.71
N PHE A 379 0.27 2.12 10.46
CA PHE A 379 -1.04 1.93 11.05
C PHE A 379 -0.90 1.90 12.57
N MET A 380 -1.46 2.89 13.27
CA MET A 380 -1.38 2.99 14.72
C MET A 380 -2.72 2.60 15.37
N PRO A 381 -2.95 1.32 15.74
CA PRO A 381 -4.26 0.86 16.24
C PRO A 381 -4.71 1.60 17.51
N ARG A 382 -3.76 2.03 18.35
CA ARG A 382 -4.08 2.73 19.61
C ARG A 382 -4.37 4.23 19.42
N ASN A 383 -3.97 4.80 18.28
CA ASN A 383 -4.22 6.19 17.95
C ASN A 383 -5.46 6.30 17.07
N LEU A 384 -6.63 6.46 17.70
CA LEU A 384 -7.91 6.58 16.99
C LEU A 384 -7.96 7.75 16.00
N THR A 385 -7.14 8.79 16.21
CA THR A 385 -7.12 9.97 15.33
C THR A 385 -6.32 9.75 14.05
N SER A 386 -5.48 8.72 14.01
CA SER A 386 -4.64 8.40 12.84
C SER A 386 -5.38 7.63 11.75
N GLN A 387 -6.55 7.05 12.03
CA GLN A 387 -7.19 6.05 11.16
C GLN A 387 -7.60 6.64 9.80
N THR A 388 -8.23 7.82 9.79
CA THR A 388 -8.59 8.49 8.54
C THR A 388 -7.39 9.11 7.84
N LEU A 389 -6.43 9.64 8.61
CA LEU A 389 -5.17 10.17 8.11
C LEU A 389 -4.39 9.11 7.34
N HIS A 390 -4.34 7.88 7.85
CA HIS A 390 -3.66 6.74 7.21
C HIS A 390 -4.21 6.46 5.82
N VAL A 391 -5.54 6.24 5.72
CA VAL A 391 -6.20 5.91 4.45
C VAL A 391 -6.10 7.06 3.44
N ALA A 392 -6.27 8.30 3.89
CA ALA A 392 -6.09 9.46 3.03
C ALA A 392 -4.62 9.59 2.57
N ALA A 393 -3.65 9.57 3.48
CA ALA A 393 -2.23 9.70 3.15
C ALA A 393 -1.77 8.63 2.16
N VAL A 394 -2.10 7.36 2.42
CA VAL A 394 -1.66 6.26 1.56
C VAL A 394 -2.28 6.33 0.16
N ALA A 395 -3.55 6.75 0.05
CA ALA A 395 -4.22 6.92 -1.24
C ALA A 395 -3.54 8.04 -2.05
N PHE A 396 -3.32 9.22 -1.46
CA PHE A 396 -2.66 10.33 -2.13
C PHE A 396 -1.21 10.01 -2.50
N ASN A 397 -0.45 9.41 -1.59
CA ASN A 397 0.93 8.99 -1.83
C ASN A 397 1.01 7.94 -2.96
N SER A 398 -0.03 7.13 -3.16
CA SER A 398 -0.12 6.15 -4.27
C SER A 398 -0.26 6.77 -5.67
N ILE A 399 -0.51 8.09 -5.77
CA ILE A 399 -0.40 8.83 -7.04
C ILE A 399 1.07 8.83 -7.49
N PHE A 400 1.98 9.18 -6.58
CA PHE A 400 3.42 9.24 -6.86
C PHE A 400 4.06 7.85 -6.81
N PHE A 401 4.07 7.19 -5.65
CA PHE A 401 4.76 5.90 -5.49
C PHE A 401 4.21 4.82 -6.40
N GLY A 402 2.91 4.91 -6.72
CA GLY A 402 2.26 3.93 -7.57
C GLY A 402 2.95 3.80 -8.93
N GLU A 403 3.57 4.84 -9.49
CA GLU A 403 4.26 4.71 -10.77
C GLU A 403 5.63 4.01 -10.69
N ILE A 404 6.18 3.82 -9.49
CA ILE A 404 7.54 3.28 -9.26
C ILE A 404 7.50 1.92 -8.56
N VAL A 405 6.52 1.69 -7.68
CA VAL A 405 6.34 0.47 -6.89
C VAL A 405 4.86 0.13 -6.75
N VAL A 406 4.56 -1.07 -6.27
CA VAL A 406 3.26 -1.41 -5.67
C VAL A 406 3.26 -0.79 -4.27
N PRO A 407 2.40 0.21 -3.99
CA PRO A 407 2.31 0.80 -2.67
C PRO A 407 1.84 -0.25 -1.66
N ASP A 408 2.64 -0.46 -0.61
CA ASP A 408 2.20 -1.20 0.56
C ASP A 408 1.40 -0.26 1.49
N TRP A 409 0.17 -0.66 1.80
CA TRP A 409 -0.79 0.13 2.58
C TRP A 409 -0.76 -0.18 4.06
N ASP A 410 0.19 -1.01 4.47
CA ASP A 410 0.40 -1.48 5.81
C ASP A 410 -0.66 -2.47 6.34
N MET A 411 -0.28 -3.19 7.38
CA MET A 411 -1.17 -4.01 8.19
C MET A 411 -2.35 -3.21 8.74
N PHE A 412 -3.37 -3.92 9.18
CA PHE A 412 -4.45 -3.35 9.99
C PHE A 412 -4.97 -4.39 10.99
N TYR A 413 -5.86 -3.96 11.88
CA TYR A 413 -6.57 -4.84 12.79
C TYR A 413 -7.95 -5.21 12.24
N SER A 414 -8.25 -6.51 12.15
CA SER A 414 -9.59 -6.96 11.76
C SER A 414 -10.61 -6.79 12.90
N LEU A 415 -10.15 -6.87 14.15
CA LEU A 415 -10.97 -6.63 15.34
C LEU A 415 -10.69 -5.23 15.92
N HIS A 416 -11.24 -4.21 15.27
CA HIS A 416 -11.04 -2.80 15.65
C HIS A 416 -12.25 -1.94 15.24
N ASN A 417 -12.44 -0.78 15.86
CA ASN A 417 -13.57 0.11 15.55
C ASN A 417 -13.50 0.70 14.13
N SER A 418 -12.30 0.83 13.55
CA SER A 418 -12.05 1.26 12.17
C SER A 418 -11.83 0.08 11.19
N ALA A 419 -12.06 -1.17 11.61
CA ALA A 419 -11.64 -2.33 10.83
C ALA A 419 -12.32 -2.42 9.45
N GLU A 420 -13.64 -2.20 9.37
CA GLU A 420 -14.38 -2.18 8.10
C GLU A 420 -13.84 -1.07 7.16
N PHE A 421 -13.49 0.08 7.71
CA PHE A 421 -12.93 1.22 6.97
C PHE A 421 -11.57 0.88 6.35
N HIS A 422 -10.67 0.27 7.13
CA HIS A 422 -9.36 -0.18 6.62
C HIS A 422 -9.48 -1.35 5.64
N ALA A 423 -10.37 -2.31 5.91
CA ALA A 423 -10.62 -3.45 5.03
C ALA A 423 -11.12 -3.01 3.66
N ALA A 424 -12.12 -2.12 3.61
CA ALA A 424 -12.62 -1.53 2.37
C ALA A 424 -11.50 -0.80 1.60
N ALA A 425 -10.66 -0.03 2.30
CA ALA A 425 -9.52 0.66 1.70
C ALA A 425 -8.51 -0.32 1.06
N ARG A 426 -8.16 -1.42 1.74
CA ARG A 426 -7.25 -2.44 1.18
C ARG A 426 -7.88 -3.21 0.01
N ALA A 427 -9.20 -3.41 -0.01
CA ALA A 427 -9.89 -4.05 -1.13
C ALA A 427 -9.76 -3.24 -2.44
N VAL A 428 -9.76 -1.91 -2.33
CA VAL A 428 -9.62 -1.00 -3.48
C VAL A 428 -8.19 -0.54 -3.73
N GLY A 429 -7.27 -0.77 -2.79
CA GLY A 429 -5.89 -0.27 -2.85
C GLY A 429 -4.97 -0.98 -3.86
N GLY A 430 -5.35 -2.17 -4.35
CA GLY A 430 -4.50 -2.97 -5.24
C GLY A 430 -3.14 -3.36 -4.63
N CYS A 431 -3.07 -3.35 -3.30
CA CYS A 431 -1.91 -3.61 -2.47
C CYS A 431 -1.96 -5.04 -1.87
N GLY A 432 -0.92 -5.42 -1.13
CA GLY A 432 -0.99 -6.58 -0.25
C GLY A 432 -2.05 -6.39 0.83
N VAL A 433 -2.59 -7.50 1.35
CA VAL A 433 -3.57 -7.48 2.43
C VAL A 433 -3.10 -8.41 3.54
N TYR A 434 -2.70 -7.82 4.65
CA TYR A 434 -2.30 -8.56 5.84
C TYR A 434 -2.76 -7.85 7.11
N VAL A 435 -3.01 -8.63 8.14
CA VAL A 435 -3.40 -8.12 9.47
C VAL A 435 -2.27 -8.25 10.46
N SER A 436 -2.40 -7.60 11.61
CA SER A 436 -1.48 -7.77 12.73
C SER A 436 -2.21 -8.09 14.06
N ASP A 437 -3.40 -8.68 13.96
CA ASP A 437 -4.20 -9.11 15.10
C ASP A 437 -3.41 -10.04 16.03
N LYS A 438 -3.70 -9.98 17.33
CA LYS A 438 -3.26 -11.00 18.28
C LYS A 438 -3.92 -12.34 17.98
N PRO A 439 -3.26 -13.48 18.29
CA PRO A 439 -3.87 -14.79 18.18
C PRO A 439 -5.24 -14.84 18.86
N ASN A 440 -6.24 -15.42 18.18
CA ASN A 440 -7.63 -15.51 18.62
C ASN A 440 -8.38 -14.17 18.76
N GLN A 441 -7.83 -13.05 18.29
CA GLN A 441 -8.48 -11.73 18.28
C GLN A 441 -8.79 -11.27 16.85
N HIS A 442 -9.43 -12.14 16.09
CA HIS A 442 -9.76 -11.90 14.69
C HIS A 442 -11.27 -11.68 14.50
N ASN A 443 -11.62 -10.81 13.54
CA ASN A 443 -12.98 -10.71 13.03
C ASN A 443 -13.09 -11.49 11.71
N PHE A 444 -13.41 -12.78 11.79
CA PHE A 444 -13.49 -13.63 10.59
C PHE A 444 -14.60 -13.25 9.62
N GLU A 445 -15.70 -12.66 10.11
CA GLU A 445 -16.77 -12.18 9.23
C GLU A 445 -16.31 -11.01 8.36
N LEU A 446 -15.48 -10.12 8.91
CA LEU A 446 -14.81 -9.08 8.12
C LEU A 446 -13.74 -9.68 7.18
N LEU A 447 -12.88 -10.56 7.69
CA LEU A 447 -11.79 -11.13 6.88
C LEU A 447 -12.32 -11.92 5.67
N LYS A 448 -13.45 -12.61 5.79
CA LYS A 448 -14.11 -13.32 4.67
C LYS A 448 -14.64 -12.38 3.57
N LYS A 449 -14.72 -11.06 3.80
CA LYS A 449 -15.02 -10.06 2.76
C LYS A 449 -13.78 -9.71 1.90
N LEU A 450 -12.59 -10.14 2.31
CA LEU A 450 -11.30 -9.88 1.65
C LEU A 450 -10.59 -11.17 1.18
N VAL A 451 -10.72 -12.23 1.97
CA VAL A 451 -9.91 -13.45 1.85
C VAL A 451 -10.76 -14.60 1.35
N LEU A 452 -10.33 -15.22 0.24
CA LEU A 452 -10.94 -16.43 -0.28
C LEU A 452 -10.58 -17.65 0.60
N PRO A 453 -11.35 -18.75 0.56
CA PRO A 453 -11.11 -19.93 1.41
C PRO A 453 -9.71 -20.54 1.28
N ASN A 454 -9.05 -20.40 0.13
CA ASN A 454 -7.68 -20.87 -0.08
C ASN A 454 -6.60 -19.93 0.51
N GLY A 455 -6.98 -18.75 1.02
CA GLY A 455 -6.11 -17.70 1.53
C GLY A 455 -5.61 -16.71 0.48
N SER A 456 -6.07 -16.80 -0.78
CA SER A 456 -5.79 -15.77 -1.79
C SER A 456 -6.74 -14.58 -1.66
N ILE A 457 -6.34 -13.43 -2.19
CA ILE A 457 -7.16 -12.20 -2.16
C ILE A 457 -7.59 -11.78 -3.56
N LEU A 458 -8.66 -11.00 -3.65
CA LEU A 458 -9.12 -10.38 -4.90
C LEU A 458 -8.45 -9.01 -5.08
N ARG A 459 -7.13 -9.00 -5.28
CA ARG A 459 -6.34 -7.77 -5.45
C ARG A 459 -6.68 -7.08 -6.78
N ALA A 460 -6.92 -5.78 -6.73
CA ALA A 460 -7.16 -4.97 -7.92
C ALA A 460 -5.87 -4.73 -8.75
N LYS A 461 -6.03 -4.32 -10.02
CA LYS A 461 -4.98 -4.25 -11.05
C LYS A 461 -3.94 -3.15 -10.79
N TYR A 462 -4.41 -1.95 -10.46
CA TYR A 462 -3.58 -0.74 -10.29
C TYR A 462 -3.38 -0.44 -8.80
N PRO A 463 -2.49 0.48 -8.41
CA PRO A 463 -2.53 1.10 -7.10
C PRO A 463 -3.80 1.93 -6.95
N GLY A 464 -4.47 1.82 -5.81
CA GLY A 464 -5.65 2.63 -5.50
C GLY A 464 -5.27 4.10 -5.38
N ARG A 465 -6.04 4.97 -6.02
CA ARG A 465 -5.80 6.42 -6.05
C ARG A 465 -7.09 7.19 -5.79
N PRO A 466 -7.01 8.42 -5.26
CA PRO A 466 -8.16 9.29 -5.19
C PRO A 466 -8.79 9.44 -6.56
N THR A 467 -10.11 9.58 -6.64
CA THR A 467 -10.78 10.00 -7.88
C THR A 467 -10.38 11.43 -8.22
N ARG A 468 -10.53 11.79 -9.49
CA ARG A 468 -10.09 13.09 -10.00
C ARG A 468 -10.70 14.27 -9.22
N ASP A 469 -11.98 14.18 -8.85
CA ASP A 469 -12.69 15.20 -8.10
C ASP A 469 -12.26 15.29 -6.62
N CYS A 470 -11.50 14.34 -6.10
CA CYS A 470 -10.93 14.39 -4.75
C CYS A 470 -9.53 15.04 -4.70
N LEU A 471 -8.82 15.18 -5.82
CA LEU A 471 -7.38 15.52 -5.82
C LEU A 471 -7.02 16.86 -5.17
N PHE A 472 -7.94 17.84 -5.23
CA PHE A 472 -7.71 19.20 -4.74
C PHE A 472 -8.60 19.55 -3.55
N ASN A 473 -9.27 18.56 -2.96
CA ASN A 473 -10.11 18.71 -1.77
C ASN A 473 -9.41 18.04 -0.58
N ASP A 474 -9.58 18.59 0.63
CA ASP A 474 -9.06 17.97 1.85
C ASP A 474 -10.13 17.03 2.45
N PRO A 475 -9.98 15.70 2.31
CA PRO A 475 -10.99 14.77 2.78
C PRO A 475 -11.00 14.59 4.30
N VAL A 476 -10.05 15.18 5.04
CA VAL A 476 -9.90 14.99 6.48
C VAL A 476 -10.40 16.19 7.28
N MET A 477 -10.18 17.40 6.78
CA MET A 477 -10.35 18.60 7.61
C MET A 477 -11.32 19.67 7.07
N ASP A 478 -11.77 19.61 5.81
CA ASP A 478 -12.59 20.68 5.23
C ASP A 478 -14.08 20.65 5.65
N GLY A 479 -14.50 19.60 6.37
CA GLY A 479 -15.84 19.41 6.90
C GLY A 479 -16.91 19.05 5.86
N LYS A 480 -16.55 18.82 4.59
CA LYS A 480 -17.52 18.63 3.49
C LYS A 480 -17.14 17.54 2.48
N SER A 481 -15.86 17.22 2.33
CA SER A 481 -15.39 16.34 1.26
C SER A 481 -15.28 14.89 1.72
N LEU A 482 -15.85 13.98 0.93
CA LEU A 482 -15.60 12.54 1.02
C LEU A 482 -14.38 12.17 0.17
N LEU A 483 -13.61 11.19 0.63
CA LEU A 483 -12.54 10.59 -0.18
C LEU A 483 -13.14 9.45 -1.00
N LYS A 484 -12.96 9.48 -2.32
CA LYS A 484 -13.23 8.35 -3.20
C LYS A 484 -11.93 7.78 -3.72
N ILE A 485 -11.80 6.46 -3.72
CA ILE A 485 -10.62 5.72 -4.18
C ILE A 485 -11.06 4.75 -5.25
N TRP A 486 -10.47 4.83 -6.44
CA TRP A 486 -10.81 3.98 -7.57
C TRP A 486 -9.72 2.97 -7.90
N ASN A 487 -10.13 1.87 -8.53
CA ASN A 487 -9.26 0.87 -9.13
C ASN A 487 -9.99 0.05 -10.20
N LEU A 488 -9.27 -0.85 -10.85
CA LEU A 488 -9.76 -1.68 -11.94
C LEU A 488 -9.48 -3.17 -11.67
N ASN A 489 -10.37 -4.03 -12.15
CA ASN A 489 -10.22 -5.47 -12.27
C ASN A 489 -10.15 -5.86 -13.75
N THR A 490 -10.23 -7.15 -14.07
CA THR A 490 -10.21 -7.62 -15.48
C THR A 490 -11.43 -7.15 -16.27
N TYR A 491 -12.61 -7.07 -15.64
CA TYR A 491 -13.88 -6.75 -16.31
C TYR A 491 -14.69 -5.64 -15.64
N THR A 492 -14.26 -5.14 -14.47
CA THR A 492 -15.01 -4.16 -13.67
C THR A 492 -14.08 -3.09 -13.13
N GLY A 493 -14.61 -1.93 -12.78
CA GLY A 493 -14.04 -1.04 -11.78
C GLY A 493 -14.46 -1.43 -10.36
N VAL A 494 -13.68 -0.97 -9.38
CA VAL A 494 -14.05 -0.99 -7.96
C VAL A 494 -13.80 0.40 -7.38
N LEU A 495 -14.78 0.93 -6.65
CA LEU A 495 -14.76 2.27 -6.07
C LEU A 495 -15.06 2.19 -4.58
N GLY A 496 -14.18 2.71 -3.75
CA GLY A 496 -14.46 2.93 -2.33
C GLY A 496 -14.76 4.40 -2.08
N ILE A 497 -15.78 4.71 -1.27
CA ILE A 497 -16.05 6.07 -0.79
C ILE A 497 -15.99 6.08 0.74
N PHE A 498 -15.29 7.06 1.29
CA PHE A 498 -14.87 7.11 2.69
C PHE A 498 -15.13 8.48 3.29
N ASN A 499 -15.72 8.49 4.49
CA ASN A 499 -15.79 9.72 5.28
C ASN A 499 -14.60 9.81 6.24
N CYS A 500 -13.57 10.54 5.79
CA CYS A 500 -12.34 10.78 6.54
C CYS A 500 -12.41 11.98 7.50
N GLN A 501 -13.54 12.71 7.53
CA GLN A 501 -13.65 14.02 8.15
C GLN A 501 -13.69 13.95 9.67
N GLY A 502 -12.94 14.84 10.33
CA GLY A 502 -13.08 15.11 11.77
C GLY A 502 -12.63 14.00 12.72
N ALA A 503 -12.10 12.88 12.21
CA ALA A 503 -11.48 11.86 13.07
C ALA A 503 -10.05 12.23 13.48
N GLY A 504 -9.34 13.02 12.67
CA GLY A 504 -7.95 13.43 12.92
C GLY A 504 -7.60 14.77 12.30
N THR A 505 -6.37 15.22 12.54
CA THR A 505 -5.80 16.46 12.01
C THR A 505 -4.44 16.14 11.40
N TRP A 506 -4.20 16.62 10.18
CA TRP A 506 -2.89 16.46 9.56
C TRP A 506 -1.79 17.08 10.43
N PRO A 507 -0.65 16.40 10.66
CA PRO A 507 0.40 16.88 11.56
C PRO A 507 1.09 18.14 11.02
N ASN A 508 1.71 18.92 11.91
CA ASN A 508 2.46 20.15 11.56
C ASN A 508 1.62 21.28 10.95
N LEU A 509 0.33 21.35 11.31
CA LEU A 509 -0.50 22.52 11.03
C LEU A 509 -0.35 23.59 12.12
N ASN A 510 -0.41 24.84 11.70
CA ASN A 510 -0.56 25.96 12.62
C ASN A 510 -1.92 25.88 13.33
N LYS A 511 -1.99 26.24 14.62
CA LYS A 511 -3.25 26.26 15.39
C LYS A 511 -4.37 27.09 14.74
N LYS A 512 -4.02 28.07 13.90
CA LYS A 512 -4.96 28.91 13.13
C LYS A 512 -5.57 28.18 11.91
N GLN A 513 -4.91 27.15 11.39
CA GLN A 513 -5.36 26.33 10.27
C GLN A 513 -6.27 25.17 10.73
N ILE A 514 -6.31 24.91 12.04
CA ILE A 514 -7.22 23.94 12.65
C ILE A 514 -8.58 24.63 12.81
N ILE A 515 -9.47 24.42 11.85
CA ILE A 515 -10.87 24.81 11.99
C ILE A 515 -11.53 23.76 12.90
N PRO A 516 -12.09 24.13 14.07
CA PRO A 516 -12.85 23.19 14.89
C PRO A 516 -14.05 22.73 14.09
N ILE A 517 -14.03 21.49 13.60
CA ILE A 517 -15.15 20.97 12.85
C ILE A 517 -16.29 20.74 13.85
N SER A 518 -17.33 21.58 13.77
CA SER A 518 -18.58 21.39 14.50
C SER A 518 -19.26 20.12 13.97
N LYS A 519 -19.08 18.99 14.67
CA LYS A 519 -19.62 17.63 14.42
C LYS A 519 -20.33 17.43 13.06
N PRO A 520 -19.61 17.05 11.99
CA PRO A 520 -20.24 16.39 10.86
C PRO A 520 -20.62 14.99 11.35
N THR A 521 -21.91 14.73 11.56
CA THR A 521 -22.38 13.37 11.87
C THR A 521 -22.58 12.56 10.59
N TYR A 522 -22.96 13.21 9.49
CA TYR A 522 -23.14 12.60 8.19
C TYR A 522 -22.69 13.56 7.10
N LEU A 523 -22.05 13.03 6.07
CA LEU A 523 -21.81 13.73 4.81
C LEU A 523 -22.47 12.96 3.69
N THR A 524 -23.04 13.71 2.74
CA THR A 524 -23.62 13.13 1.52
C THR A 524 -22.80 13.58 0.34
N GLY A 525 -22.29 12.61 -0.41
CA GLY A 525 -21.63 12.83 -1.69
C GLY A 525 -22.29 12.01 -2.78
N HIS A 526 -21.66 11.99 -3.96
CA HIS A 526 -22.12 11.21 -5.09
C HIS A 526 -20.98 10.37 -5.65
N ILE A 527 -21.33 9.18 -6.14
CA ILE A 527 -20.47 8.36 -6.98
C ILE A 527 -21.00 8.36 -8.41
N SER A 528 -20.10 8.16 -9.36
CA SER A 528 -20.42 8.02 -10.78
C SER A 528 -19.57 6.93 -11.42
N PRO A 529 -20.04 6.23 -12.48
CA PRO A 529 -19.16 5.37 -13.25
C PRO A 529 -17.91 6.08 -13.80
N SER A 530 -17.99 7.38 -14.07
CA SER A 530 -16.84 8.20 -14.50
C SER A 530 -15.78 8.40 -13.41
N ASP A 531 -16.05 8.05 -12.16
CA ASP A 531 -15.05 8.08 -11.08
C ASP A 531 -13.97 7.00 -11.28
N ILE A 532 -14.23 5.98 -12.10
CA ILE A 532 -13.23 4.99 -12.52
C ILE A 532 -12.53 5.53 -13.78
N GLU A 533 -11.31 6.04 -13.60
CA GLU A 533 -10.55 6.76 -14.63
C GLU A 533 -10.34 5.95 -15.93
N TYR A 534 -10.05 4.66 -15.82
CA TYR A 534 -9.71 3.80 -16.96
C TYR A 534 -10.78 2.74 -17.26
N LEU A 535 -12.06 3.08 -17.04
CA LEU A 535 -13.17 2.13 -17.21
C LEU A 535 -13.29 1.61 -18.65
N GLU A 536 -12.90 2.40 -19.65
CA GLU A 536 -12.87 2.01 -21.06
C GLU A 536 -11.99 0.79 -21.33
N GLU A 537 -10.91 0.61 -20.58
CA GLU A 537 -10.01 -0.54 -20.75
C GLU A 537 -10.75 -1.88 -20.59
N VAL A 538 -11.79 -1.91 -19.76
CA VAL A 538 -12.57 -3.12 -19.47
C VAL A 538 -13.94 -3.14 -20.16
N ALA A 539 -14.41 -1.98 -20.65
CA ALA A 539 -15.67 -1.87 -21.37
C ALA A 539 -15.63 -2.58 -22.74
N GLY A 540 -14.50 -2.51 -23.44
CA GLY A 540 -14.34 -3.06 -24.79
C GLY A 540 -15.09 -2.26 -25.86
N ASN A 541 -15.01 -2.74 -27.10
CA ASN A 541 -15.54 -2.04 -28.27
C ASN A 541 -17.08 -1.95 -28.25
N GLY A 542 -17.63 -0.80 -28.63
CA GLY A 542 -19.07 -0.60 -28.80
C GLY A 542 -19.85 -0.35 -27.50
N TRP A 543 -19.17 -0.08 -26.38
CA TRP A 543 -19.80 0.32 -25.12
C TRP A 543 -20.55 1.67 -25.28
N THR A 544 -21.81 1.70 -24.84
CA THR A 544 -22.70 2.88 -24.93
C THR A 544 -22.49 3.89 -23.80
N GLY A 545 -21.66 3.56 -22.82
CA GLY A 545 -21.50 4.33 -21.59
C GLY A 545 -22.32 3.81 -20.40
N ASP A 546 -23.26 2.89 -20.62
CA ASP A 546 -24.10 2.36 -19.54
C ASP A 546 -23.34 1.35 -18.66
N CYS A 547 -23.52 1.47 -17.35
CA CYS A 547 -22.90 0.63 -16.35
C CYS A 547 -23.95 0.02 -15.43
N ALA A 548 -23.65 -1.18 -14.92
CA ALA A 548 -24.29 -1.69 -13.73
C ALA A 548 -23.40 -1.36 -12.52
N VAL A 549 -24.01 -0.83 -11.46
CA VAL A 549 -23.34 -0.38 -10.24
C VAL A 549 -23.91 -1.15 -9.07
N TYR A 550 -23.09 -2.00 -8.47
CA TYR A 550 -23.46 -2.81 -7.32
C TYR A 550 -22.97 -2.16 -6.03
N SER A 551 -23.88 -1.90 -5.10
CA SER A 551 -23.60 -1.35 -3.76
C SER A 551 -23.41 -2.48 -2.77
N PHE A 552 -22.22 -2.58 -2.16
CA PHE A 552 -21.89 -3.72 -1.29
C PHE A 552 -22.76 -3.78 -0.02
N ASN A 553 -23.00 -2.66 0.66
CA ASN A 553 -23.68 -2.66 1.95
C ASN A 553 -25.19 -2.94 1.78
N SER A 554 -25.84 -2.32 0.79
CA SER A 554 -27.27 -2.54 0.54
C SER A 554 -27.55 -3.83 -0.24
N GLY A 555 -26.56 -4.33 -0.98
CA GLY A 555 -26.72 -5.45 -1.90
C GLY A 555 -27.57 -5.14 -3.13
N SER A 556 -27.72 -3.86 -3.48
CA SER A 556 -28.55 -3.39 -4.58
C SER A 556 -27.75 -3.20 -5.87
N LEU A 557 -28.41 -3.39 -7.02
CA LEU A 557 -27.85 -3.15 -8.34
C LEU A 557 -28.58 -1.99 -9.02
N TYR A 558 -27.82 -1.04 -9.56
CA TYR A 558 -28.34 0.13 -10.27
C TYR A 558 -27.82 0.13 -11.71
N GLN A 559 -28.64 0.58 -12.65
CA GLN A 559 -28.17 0.91 -14.00
C GLN A 559 -27.96 2.42 -14.09
N LEU A 560 -26.75 2.85 -14.42
CA LEU A 560 -26.40 4.26 -14.56
C LEU A 560 -25.69 4.49 -15.90
N PRO A 561 -25.98 5.60 -16.61
CA PRO A 561 -25.11 6.05 -17.69
C PRO A 561 -23.75 6.48 -17.12
N ARG A 562 -22.75 6.65 -17.98
CA ARG A 562 -21.36 6.95 -17.59
C ARG A 562 -21.22 8.08 -16.57
N ASN A 563 -21.96 9.16 -16.77
CA ASN A 563 -21.94 10.36 -15.93
C ASN A 563 -23.15 10.41 -14.96
N GLY A 564 -23.87 9.29 -14.80
CA GLY A 564 -24.97 9.18 -13.86
C GLY A 564 -24.45 9.28 -12.42
N LEU A 565 -25.26 9.86 -11.54
CA LEU A 565 -24.90 10.08 -10.14
C LEU A 565 -25.74 9.20 -9.23
N LEU A 566 -25.10 8.63 -8.21
CA LEU A 566 -25.75 7.92 -7.11
C LEU A 566 -25.33 8.55 -5.78
N ALA A 567 -26.30 9.00 -4.99
CA ALA A 567 -26.05 9.63 -3.70
C ALA A 567 -25.63 8.59 -2.64
N VAL A 568 -24.66 8.96 -1.81
CA VAL A 568 -24.15 8.13 -0.70
C VAL A 568 -24.00 8.99 0.54
N SER A 569 -24.59 8.57 1.65
CA SER A 569 -24.51 9.26 2.93
C SER A 569 -23.73 8.42 3.94
N LEU A 570 -22.65 8.99 4.50
CA LEU A 570 -21.73 8.29 5.39
C LEU A 570 -21.51 9.07 6.68
N GLN A 571 -21.53 8.39 7.82
CA GLN A 571 -20.97 8.93 9.05
C GLN A 571 -19.44 8.93 9.02
N VAL A 572 -18.82 9.68 9.93
CA VAL A 572 -17.36 9.64 10.16
C VAL A 572 -16.91 8.19 10.37
N LEU A 573 -15.79 7.81 9.76
CA LEU A 573 -15.23 6.44 9.78
C LEU A 573 -16.12 5.37 9.12
N GLN A 574 -17.17 5.75 8.38
CA GLN A 574 -17.89 4.84 7.51
C GLN A 574 -17.36 4.90 6.07
N SER A 575 -17.59 3.78 5.38
CA SER A 575 -17.24 3.62 3.97
C SER A 575 -18.26 2.72 3.27
N GLU A 576 -18.33 2.86 1.95
CA GLU A 576 -19.02 1.92 1.07
C GLU A 576 -18.11 1.55 -0.11
N VAL A 577 -18.25 0.33 -0.60
CA VAL A 577 -17.56 -0.15 -1.80
C VAL A 577 -18.59 -0.46 -2.88
N PHE A 578 -18.29 -0.02 -4.10
CA PHE A 578 -19.08 -0.25 -5.28
C PHE A 578 -18.29 -1.08 -6.28
N THR A 579 -18.95 -2.06 -6.92
CA THR A 579 -18.45 -2.66 -8.15
C THR A 579 -19.16 -2.01 -9.32
N ILE A 580 -18.39 -1.40 -10.23
CA ILE A 580 -18.91 -0.67 -11.39
C ILE A 580 -18.50 -1.45 -12.63
N THR A 581 -19.47 -2.00 -13.36
CA THR A 581 -19.21 -2.90 -14.49
C THR A 581 -19.86 -2.36 -15.76
N PRO A 582 -19.11 -2.17 -16.87
CA PRO A 582 -19.69 -1.74 -18.13
C PRO A 582 -20.70 -2.76 -18.66
N ILE A 583 -21.88 -2.29 -19.06
CA ILE A 583 -22.89 -3.14 -19.68
C ILE A 583 -22.50 -3.35 -21.13
N LYS A 584 -22.14 -4.59 -21.47
CA LYS A 584 -21.76 -4.97 -22.84
C LYS A 584 -22.94 -5.54 -23.60
N ASN A 585 -23.03 -5.20 -24.87
CA ASN A 585 -23.98 -5.80 -25.80
C ASN A 585 -23.29 -6.93 -26.58
N TYR A 586 -23.77 -8.16 -26.42
CA TYR A 586 -23.11 -9.35 -26.99
C TYR A 586 -23.67 -9.75 -28.35
N ASN A 587 -24.97 -9.57 -28.55
CA ASN A 587 -25.63 -9.66 -29.85
C ASN A 587 -26.71 -8.56 -29.92
N GLN A 588 -27.70 -8.65 -30.81
CA GLN A 588 -28.72 -7.59 -30.89
C GLN A 588 -29.68 -7.53 -29.68
N SER A 589 -29.72 -8.56 -28.83
CA SER A 589 -30.72 -8.68 -27.75
C SER A 589 -30.14 -8.84 -26.35
N ILE A 590 -28.93 -9.37 -26.19
CA ILE A 590 -28.36 -9.73 -24.88
C ILE A 590 -27.37 -8.66 -24.41
N GLN A 591 -27.72 -8.01 -23.30
CA GLN A 591 -26.84 -7.13 -22.54
C GLN A 591 -26.49 -7.76 -21.20
N PHE A 592 -25.21 -7.78 -20.87
CA PHE A 592 -24.72 -8.44 -19.67
C PHE A 592 -23.50 -7.73 -19.07
N ALA A 593 -23.41 -7.72 -17.74
CA ALA A 593 -22.27 -7.17 -17.02
C ALA A 593 -22.00 -8.00 -15.75
N PRO A 594 -20.83 -8.63 -15.61
CA PRO A 594 -20.52 -9.40 -14.40
C PRO A 594 -20.25 -8.46 -13.22
N VAL A 595 -20.82 -8.78 -12.05
CA VAL A 595 -20.49 -8.11 -10.78
C VAL A 595 -19.48 -8.95 -9.98
N GLY A 596 -19.56 -10.29 -10.06
CA GLY A 596 -18.62 -11.19 -9.38
C GLY A 596 -19.15 -11.72 -8.05
N LEU A 597 -18.27 -12.00 -7.08
CA LEU A 597 -18.65 -12.53 -5.78
C LEU A 597 -19.16 -11.41 -4.86
N ILE A 598 -20.49 -11.24 -4.80
CA ILE A 598 -21.17 -10.08 -4.19
C ILE A 598 -21.08 -10.00 -2.65
N LYS A 599 -20.36 -10.93 -2.01
CA LYS A 599 -20.02 -10.88 -0.58
C LYS A 599 -18.56 -10.50 -0.32
N MET A 600 -17.78 -10.22 -1.37
CA MET A 600 -16.44 -9.67 -1.30
C MET A 600 -16.47 -8.17 -1.57
N TYR A 601 -15.65 -7.38 -0.87
CA TYR A 601 -15.55 -5.94 -1.15
C TYR A 601 -15.12 -5.69 -2.59
N ASN A 602 -14.06 -6.37 -3.05
CA ASN A 602 -13.68 -6.35 -4.46
C ASN A 602 -14.33 -7.51 -5.23
N SER A 603 -15.66 -7.47 -5.34
CA SER A 603 -16.48 -8.53 -5.97
C SER A 603 -16.01 -8.87 -7.38
N GLY A 604 -15.77 -7.88 -8.23
CA GLY A 604 -15.38 -8.07 -9.63
C GLY A 604 -14.00 -8.70 -9.82
N GLY A 605 -13.12 -8.64 -8.80
CA GLY A 605 -11.81 -9.27 -8.82
C GLY A 605 -11.87 -10.81 -8.88
N ALA A 606 -13.03 -11.40 -8.62
CA ALA A 606 -13.25 -12.85 -8.73
C ALA A 606 -13.40 -13.34 -10.18
N VAL A 607 -13.66 -12.45 -11.14
CA VAL A 607 -13.93 -12.78 -12.55
C VAL A 607 -12.63 -12.70 -13.35
N GLU A 608 -12.22 -13.82 -13.95
CA GLU A 608 -10.92 -13.95 -14.63
C GLU A 608 -11.06 -13.99 -16.14
N VAL A 609 -12.07 -14.71 -16.66
CA VAL A 609 -12.32 -14.85 -18.10
C VAL A 609 -13.81 -14.81 -18.37
N MET A 610 -14.21 -14.21 -19.49
CA MET A 610 -15.58 -14.20 -19.96
C MET A 610 -15.61 -14.31 -21.49
N ASP A 611 -16.34 -15.31 -21.98
CA ASP A 611 -16.49 -15.65 -23.40
C ASP A 611 -17.96 -15.71 -23.78
N PHE A 612 -18.31 -15.21 -24.97
CA PHE A 612 -19.65 -15.29 -25.54
C PHE A 612 -19.67 -16.18 -26.77
N PHE A 613 -20.67 -17.06 -26.82
CA PHE A 613 -20.90 -18.00 -27.91
C PHE A 613 -22.27 -17.72 -28.52
N ASP A 614 -22.27 -17.19 -29.75
CA ASP A 614 -23.48 -16.95 -30.51
C ASP A 614 -23.89 -18.22 -31.27
N GLY A 615 -24.74 -19.03 -30.65
CA GLY A 615 -25.26 -20.27 -31.21
C GLY A 615 -26.72 -20.13 -31.63
N ASN A 616 -27.09 -20.74 -32.76
CA ASN A 616 -28.49 -20.92 -33.15
C ASN A 616 -28.90 -22.37 -32.77
N PRO A 617 -29.88 -22.61 -31.87
CA PRO A 617 -30.88 -21.67 -31.35
C PRO A 617 -30.58 -21.05 -29.97
N THR A 618 -29.45 -21.36 -29.34
CA THR A 618 -29.12 -20.92 -27.98
C THR A 618 -27.79 -20.19 -27.89
N CYS A 619 -27.81 -18.94 -27.43
CA CYS A 619 -26.62 -18.18 -27.09
C CYS A 619 -26.15 -18.52 -25.66
N ARG A 620 -24.83 -18.45 -25.42
CA ARG A 620 -24.25 -18.78 -24.11
C ARG A 620 -23.13 -17.81 -23.71
N LEU A 621 -23.11 -17.41 -22.44
CA LEU A 621 -21.95 -16.80 -21.79
C LEU A 621 -21.22 -17.83 -20.94
N SER A 622 -19.91 -17.99 -21.11
CA SER A 622 -19.04 -18.72 -20.17
C SER A 622 -18.23 -17.70 -19.36
N ILE A 623 -18.22 -17.88 -18.04
CA ILE A 623 -17.51 -17.01 -17.10
C ILE A 623 -16.65 -17.90 -16.21
N LYS A 624 -15.35 -17.65 -16.19
CA LYS A 624 -14.42 -18.32 -15.28
C LYS A 624 -13.97 -17.36 -14.20
N GLY A 625 -13.80 -17.90 -13.00
CA GLY A 625 -13.35 -17.12 -11.87
C GLY A 625 -12.88 -17.99 -10.72
N ARG A 626 -12.59 -17.33 -9.60
CA ARG A 626 -12.07 -17.96 -8.38
C ARG A 626 -12.83 -17.58 -7.13
N GLY A 627 -12.71 -18.42 -6.11
CA GLY A 627 -13.46 -18.30 -4.85
C GLY A 627 -14.81 -19.01 -4.88
N SER A 628 -15.64 -18.73 -3.87
CA SER A 628 -16.95 -19.37 -3.70
C SER A 628 -17.93 -18.42 -3.02
N GLY A 629 -19.23 -18.69 -3.14
CA GLY A 629 -20.29 -17.88 -2.55
C GLY A 629 -21.25 -17.30 -3.59
N PRO A 630 -22.10 -16.34 -3.21
CA PRO A 630 -23.06 -15.73 -4.11
C PRO A 630 -22.34 -14.96 -5.23
N PHE A 631 -22.65 -15.31 -6.48
CA PHE A 631 -22.24 -14.60 -7.68
C PHE A 631 -23.39 -13.72 -8.17
N GLY A 632 -23.08 -12.51 -8.62
CA GLY A 632 -24.03 -11.56 -9.19
C GLY A 632 -23.64 -11.05 -10.57
N ALA A 633 -24.65 -10.71 -11.38
CA ALA A 633 -24.48 -10.04 -12.65
C ALA A 633 -25.71 -9.22 -13.06
N TYR A 634 -25.51 -8.19 -13.86
CA TYR A 634 -26.57 -7.58 -14.64
C TYR A 634 -26.88 -8.44 -15.87
N SER A 635 -28.16 -8.65 -16.15
CA SER A 635 -28.63 -9.29 -17.38
C SER A 635 -29.96 -8.67 -17.80
N ASN A 636 -30.05 -8.08 -19.00
CA ASN A 636 -31.30 -7.45 -19.44
C ASN A 636 -32.44 -8.46 -19.67
N ILE A 637 -32.09 -9.70 -20.01
CA ILE A 637 -33.00 -10.83 -20.23
C ILE A 637 -32.82 -11.85 -19.10
N ARG A 638 -33.92 -12.49 -18.69
CA ARG A 638 -33.88 -13.61 -17.74
C ARG A 638 -33.20 -14.82 -18.39
N PRO A 639 -32.12 -15.38 -17.82
CA PRO A 639 -31.53 -16.62 -18.33
C PRO A 639 -32.53 -17.78 -18.35
N LYS A 640 -32.35 -18.73 -19.26
CA LYS A 640 -33.10 -20.00 -19.27
C LYS A 640 -32.53 -20.98 -18.26
N THR A 641 -31.19 -21.08 -18.20
CA THR A 641 -30.49 -22.04 -17.34
C THR A 641 -29.10 -21.51 -17.00
N CYS A 642 -28.66 -21.78 -15.77
CA CYS A 642 -27.30 -21.53 -15.31
C CYS A 642 -26.66 -22.86 -14.90
N ILE A 643 -25.42 -23.07 -15.32
CA ILE A 643 -24.61 -24.25 -15.00
C ILE A 643 -23.34 -23.78 -14.31
N VAL A 644 -22.98 -24.38 -13.18
CA VAL A 644 -21.69 -24.17 -12.51
C VAL A 644 -20.94 -25.48 -12.47
N ASN A 645 -19.73 -25.52 -13.04
CA ASN A 645 -18.88 -26.71 -13.10
C ASN A 645 -19.63 -27.95 -13.61
N SER A 646 -20.30 -27.82 -14.77
CA SER A 646 -21.10 -28.88 -15.41
C SER A 646 -22.33 -29.34 -14.62
N LYS A 647 -22.77 -28.62 -13.60
CA LYS A 647 -24.01 -28.92 -12.85
C LYS A 647 -25.00 -27.77 -12.95
N ASN A 648 -26.26 -28.08 -13.27
CA ASN A 648 -27.34 -27.10 -13.21
C ASN A 648 -27.45 -26.53 -11.80
N VAL A 649 -27.59 -25.22 -11.69
CA VAL A 649 -27.83 -24.52 -10.43
C VAL A 649 -29.09 -23.68 -10.52
N GLU A 650 -29.78 -23.56 -9.38
CA GLU A 650 -30.84 -22.56 -9.25
C GLU A 650 -30.24 -21.16 -9.27
N PHE A 651 -30.98 -20.22 -9.88
CA PHE A 651 -30.64 -18.81 -9.91
C PHE A 651 -31.86 -17.98 -9.56
N GLN A 652 -31.62 -16.79 -9.03
CA GLN A 652 -32.64 -15.76 -8.80
C GLN A 652 -32.46 -14.66 -9.84
N TYR A 653 -33.57 -14.07 -10.27
CA TYR A 653 -33.55 -12.97 -11.24
C TYR A 653 -34.61 -11.94 -10.88
N ASP A 654 -34.17 -10.72 -10.54
CA ASP A 654 -35.06 -9.60 -10.36
C ASP A 654 -35.33 -8.91 -11.70
N THR A 655 -36.60 -8.86 -12.10
CA THR A 655 -37.02 -8.27 -13.38
C THR A 655 -36.95 -6.75 -13.39
N ARG A 656 -37.01 -6.09 -12.22
CA ARG A 656 -36.92 -4.64 -12.05
C ARG A 656 -35.48 -4.19 -12.16
N ASP A 657 -34.61 -4.77 -11.35
CA ASP A 657 -33.20 -4.36 -11.24
C ASP A 657 -32.30 -5.08 -12.25
N LYS A 658 -32.86 -6.03 -13.01
CA LYS A 658 -32.13 -6.86 -13.99
C LYS A 658 -30.97 -7.64 -13.34
N PHE A 659 -31.15 -7.98 -12.07
CA PHE A 659 -30.11 -8.56 -11.24
C PHE A 659 -30.24 -10.09 -11.21
N LEU A 660 -29.27 -10.76 -11.81
CA LEU A 660 -29.08 -12.20 -11.75
C LEU A 660 -28.18 -12.56 -10.57
N THR A 661 -28.61 -13.50 -9.73
CA THR A 661 -27.76 -14.09 -8.70
C THR A 661 -27.82 -15.62 -8.71
N LEU A 662 -26.69 -16.25 -8.44
CA LEU A 662 -26.56 -17.70 -8.30
C LEU A 662 -25.47 -18.03 -7.29
N THR A 663 -25.44 -19.26 -6.78
CA THR A 663 -24.45 -19.67 -5.77
C THR A 663 -23.35 -20.50 -6.38
N ILE A 664 -22.11 -20.01 -6.25
CA ILE A 664 -20.91 -20.78 -6.52
C ILE A 664 -20.67 -21.71 -5.32
N PRO A 665 -20.61 -23.04 -5.51
CA PRO A 665 -20.48 -24.00 -4.41
C PRO A 665 -19.29 -23.73 -3.49
N LEU A 666 -19.43 -24.02 -2.20
CA LEU A 666 -18.31 -23.94 -1.26
C LEU A 666 -17.26 -25.03 -1.56
N GLY A 667 -16.01 -24.74 -1.19
CA GLY A 667 -14.90 -25.70 -1.31
C GLY A 667 -14.25 -25.81 -2.69
N ILE A 668 -14.67 -24.99 -3.65
CA ILE A 668 -14.00 -24.87 -4.95
C ILE A 668 -13.12 -23.62 -4.99
N ASN A 669 -11.93 -23.75 -5.59
CA ASN A 669 -11.00 -22.63 -5.73
C ASN A 669 -11.23 -21.84 -7.01
N SER A 670 -11.67 -22.54 -8.06
CA SER A 670 -12.01 -21.99 -9.36
C SER A 670 -13.34 -22.55 -9.83
N TRP A 671 -14.02 -21.80 -10.67
CA TRP A 671 -15.32 -22.17 -11.21
C TRP A 671 -15.47 -21.69 -12.64
N GLU A 672 -16.27 -22.44 -13.40
CA GLU A 672 -16.79 -22.03 -14.70
C GLU A 672 -18.32 -22.01 -14.59
N THR A 673 -18.90 -20.86 -14.91
CA THR A 673 -20.34 -20.66 -14.96
C THR A 673 -20.76 -20.44 -16.41
N GLU A 674 -21.72 -21.23 -16.86
CA GLU A 674 -22.33 -21.09 -18.17
C GLU A 674 -23.77 -20.59 -18.02
N ILE A 675 -24.11 -19.51 -18.71
CA ILE A 675 -25.44 -18.87 -18.68
C ILE A 675 -26.04 -18.96 -20.07
N TYR A 676 -27.18 -19.62 -20.19
CA TYR A 676 -27.89 -19.87 -21.45
C TYR A 676 -29.11 -18.96 -21.60
N PHE A 677 -29.28 -18.39 -22.80
CA PHE A 677 -30.35 -17.45 -23.14
C PHE A 677 -31.35 -18.00 -24.14
#